data_AF-A0AAD1KPS5-F1
#
_entry.id   AF-A0AAD1KPS5-F1
#
_cell.length_a   1.000
_cell.length_b   1.000
_cell.length_c   1.000
_cell.angle_alpha   90.00
_cell.angle_beta   90.00
_cell.angle_gamma   90.00
#
_symmetry.space_group_name_H-M   'P 1'
#
loop_
_entity.id
_entity.type
_entity.pdbx_description
1 polymer ?
#
loop_
_entity_poly.entity_id
_entity_poly.type
_entity_poly.pdbx_seq_one_letter_code
_entity_poly.pdbx_strand_id
1 'polypeptide(L)'
;MHDHAPILDGRVQRHLAEKIRPAETTTVCHLDVEWAPVTDTVEGPNSRPGVLGQGEPISISAGLALKYEPFRVGDKWGPPWGTTWLHFSATVPPEHRDDHLEMIVDLGGVWNSPGFQSEGLVVRPDGSIVKALNPRNTWIPVEADAEGHIDVYVEAASNPILLAQPPFQPTEDGDKLTASAEAYYTLKRADLVIVNDEVRELIADIVTLSDLAAQLLEDSERRWEIRRALDRAMDRLDLFDVVATAPTARCELAPALARLAHDSAQTMTAIGHAHIDSAWLWPLRETRRKVARTISNQLNLIDNDPTHIFAFPAAQHSAWLEADHPDLFTRLQRAVKDGHIIPVGGMWVESDANLPSGESMCRQLLYGQRYFMAKFGHHCPEVWLPDSFGYSGALPQLAKLAGARWFLTQKISWNQVDKFPHHSFWWEGIDGTRIFTHFPPADTYGSDLSAHDLEHARANFQDKGRANSSLVPFGYGDGGGGPTREMLAQAHRVADLDGSPKLAIEPPATFFARAESEHEEPGTWVGELYLELHRGTFTSQYEVKKGNRRNEHLLRDAELWCTTAAVRGLMDYPGERLAEIWRTICLYQFHDILPGSAIAWVYREVIADHHRISNELTELIHHAQQLLAGDGNEEIVFDSAPIARPWASTVAMGGGKAPSITEGVHTEETEDGFIVDNGLLRMTVDAHGLITHLVDTASGRDAIPAGQRGNLLQMHPDFPNMWDAWDIDPFYANNVTNLDDGHATMSRKGESVTISVTRTFGRSSATQSLTINPGDPRVKVRTHVDWHERDSLLKLAWPVDVHTDHADYEIEMGHITRPTHTNTSWDAFRFEVHAHRWVYLSEPGFGVAIANSGTYGWNVSRHPKDNGGTWSVARASLLKGARFPDPRADEGEHDFFHTLHVGAELTDAIRDGYAANLCVRRHQGSPVEPLVSVEGVAVEAIKLAEDGSGDVIVRLYEPYGRHVHTTMSLGFEATSAVEVDLLEDPLDGNPRAQVAPSVVTTDLTDGTTGLSLRPFQVATLRLGRTR
;
A
#
# COMPACT_ATOMS: atom_id res chain seq x y z
N MET A 1 17.23 -27.86 -46.34
CA MET A 1 17.49 -28.33 -44.96
C MET A 1 16.43 -29.38 -44.66
N HIS A 2 16.80 -30.56 -44.14
CA HIS A 2 15.83 -31.60 -43.75
C HIS A 2 15.43 -31.51 -42.26
N ASP A 3 15.99 -30.54 -41.52
CA ASP A 3 15.65 -30.25 -40.14
C ASP A 3 14.20 -29.75 -40.02
N HIS A 4 13.49 -30.19 -38.96
CA HIS A 4 12.10 -29.85 -38.71
C HIS A 4 11.90 -29.46 -37.25
N ALA A 5 11.59 -28.18 -37.02
CA ALA A 5 11.55 -27.56 -35.70
C ALA A 5 10.73 -28.35 -34.65
N PRO A 6 9.44 -28.68 -34.87
CA PRO A 6 8.67 -29.48 -33.91
C PRO A 6 9.27 -30.83 -33.51
N ILE A 7 10.07 -31.46 -34.38
CA ILE A 7 10.69 -32.76 -34.08
C ILE A 7 11.91 -32.56 -33.18
N LEU A 8 12.74 -31.57 -33.50
CA LEU A 8 13.94 -31.25 -32.71
C LEU A 8 13.55 -30.71 -31.32
N ASP A 9 12.66 -29.72 -31.30
CA ASP A 9 12.18 -29.10 -30.06
C ASP A 9 11.48 -30.15 -29.17
N GLY A 10 10.65 -31.02 -29.76
CA GLY A 10 9.98 -32.12 -29.05
C GLY A 10 10.95 -33.17 -28.47
N ARG A 11 12.05 -33.47 -29.16
CA ARG A 11 13.10 -34.37 -28.65
C ARG A 11 13.74 -33.80 -27.39
N VAL A 12 14.17 -32.54 -27.44
CA VAL A 12 14.84 -31.83 -26.33
C VAL A 12 13.90 -31.76 -25.12
N GLN A 13 12.67 -31.28 -25.33
CA GLN A 13 11.68 -31.14 -24.25
C GLN A 13 11.40 -32.47 -23.55
N ARG A 14 11.23 -33.55 -24.32
CA ARG A 14 10.98 -34.87 -23.77
C ARG A 14 12.20 -35.43 -23.02
N HIS A 15 13.41 -35.28 -23.55
CA HIS A 15 14.63 -35.72 -22.87
C HIS A 15 14.86 -34.94 -21.58
N LEU A 16 14.67 -33.62 -21.61
CA LEU A 16 14.78 -32.76 -20.43
C LEU A 16 13.83 -33.23 -19.32
N ALA A 17 12.55 -33.43 -19.64
CA ALA A 17 11.52 -33.80 -18.66
C ALA A 17 11.64 -35.25 -18.16
N GLU A 18 11.86 -36.23 -19.05
CA GLU A 18 11.76 -37.66 -18.70
C GLU A 18 13.11 -38.30 -18.33
N LYS A 19 14.25 -37.67 -18.67
CA LYS A 19 15.59 -38.27 -18.53
C LYS A 19 16.57 -37.39 -17.78
N ILE A 20 16.70 -36.12 -18.16
CA ILE A 20 17.73 -35.23 -17.62
C ILE A 20 17.35 -34.73 -16.21
N ARG A 21 16.16 -34.11 -16.05
CA ARG A 21 15.70 -33.63 -14.74
C ARG A 21 15.65 -34.72 -13.67
N PRO A 22 15.13 -35.94 -13.93
CA PRO A 22 15.16 -37.01 -12.94
C PRO A 22 16.58 -37.45 -12.52
N ALA A 23 17.58 -37.23 -13.37
CA ALA A 23 18.97 -37.58 -13.09
C ALA A 23 19.74 -36.47 -12.35
N GLU A 24 19.13 -35.31 -12.08
CA GLU A 24 19.77 -34.22 -11.33
C GLU A 24 20.22 -34.67 -9.94
N THR A 25 19.43 -35.53 -9.29
CA THR A 25 19.71 -36.02 -7.94
C THR A 25 19.66 -37.54 -7.87
N THR A 26 20.52 -38.14 -7.06
CA THR A 26 20.46 -39.58 -6.73
C THR A 26 20.17 -39.77 -5.26
N THR A 27 19.07 -40.47 -4.92
CA THR A 27 18.70 -40.72 -3.52
C THR A 27 19.70 -41.66 -2.85
N VAL A 28 20.25 -41.21 -1.72
CA VAL A 28 21.14 -41.99 -0.85
C VAL A 28 20.32 -42.79 0.15
N CYS A 29 19.48 -42.09 0.91
CA CYS A 29 18.55 -42.69 1.87
C CYS A 29 17.34 -41.77 2.12
N HIS A 30 16.30 -42.32 2.73
CA HIS A 30 15.20 -41.52 3.27
C HIS A 30 15.59 -40.97 4.63
N LEU A 31 15.06 -39.79 4.96
CA LEU A 31 15.26 -39.16 6.26
C LEU A 31 14.33 -39.80 7.30
N ASP A 32 14.80 -39.94 8.54
CA ASP A 32 13.93 -40.19 9.67
C ASP A 32 13.15 -38.91 9.99
N VAL A 33 11.83 -39.04 10.12
CA VAL A 33 10.92 -37.89 10.31
C VAL A 33 10.17 -38.03 11.62
N GLU A 34 10.19 -36.97 12.41
CA GLU A 34 9.34 -36.81 13.57
C GLU A 34 8.60 -35.48 13.49
N TRP A 35 7.50 -35.34 14.23
CA TRP A 35 6.70 -34.12 14.24
C TRP A 35 6.21 -33.76 15.64
N ALA A 36 5.92 -32.47 15.82
CA ALA A 36 5.31 -31.91 17.01
C ALA A 36 4.35 -30.77 16.62
N PRO A 37 3.04 -31.03 16.54
CA PRO A 37 2.05 -30.00 16.23
C PRO A 37 1.85 -29.04 17.41
N VAL A 38 1.86 -27.73 17.15
CA VAL A 38 1.59 -26.71 18.18
C VAL A 38 0.07 -26.53 18.31
N THR A 39 -0.45 -26.50 19.53
CA THR A 39 -1.90 -26.40 19.78
C THR A 39 -2.18 -25.28 20.78
N ASP A 40 -3.15 -24.44 20.48
CA ASP A 40 -3.61 -23.42 21.43
C ASP A 40 -4.16 -24.09 22.69
N THR A 41 -3.73 -23.62 23.85
CA THR A 41 -4.12 -24.20 25.15
C THR A 41 -5.04 -23.29 25.97
N VAL A 42 -5.14 -22.02 25.60
CA VAL A 42 -5.90 -20.99 26.33
C VAL A 42 -6.75 -20.20 25.34
N GLU A 43 -7.96 -19.82 25.76
CA GLU A 43 -8.83 -18.93 24.99
C GLU A 43 -8.24 -17.52 24.89
N GLY A 44 -8.29 -16.96 23.68
CA GLY A 44 -7.83 -15.64 23.29
C GLY A 44 -8.46 -15.25 21.94
N PRO A 45 -8.30 -13.98 21.51
CA PRO A 45 -9.04 -13.42 20.36
C PRO A 45 -8.77 -14.13 19.03
N ASN A 46 -7.63 -14.80 18.89
CA ASN A 46 -7.25 -15.57 17.70
C ASN A 46 -7.00 -17.05 18.00
N SER A 47 -7.36 -17.55 19.19
CA SER A 47 -7.07 -18.93 19.57
C SER A 47 -8.20 -19.88 19.19
N ARG A 48 -7.87 -21.13 18.88
CA ARG A 48 -8.87 -22.22 18.82
C ARG A 48 -8.41 -23.40 19.68
N PRO A 49 -8.65 -23.34 21.00
CA PRO A 49 -8.16 -24.35 21.91
C PRO A 49 -8.62 -25.76 21.55
N GLY A 50 -7.67 -26.70 21.53
CA GLY A 50 -7.94 -28.11 21.25
C GLY A 50 -7.90 -28.53 19.77
N VAL A 51 -7.71 -27.60 18.82
CA VAL A 51 -7.46 -27.95 17.42
C VAL A 51 -5.97 -28.28 17.22
N LEU A 52 -5.65 -29.56 17.08
CA LEU A 52 -4.28 -30.05 16.96
C LEU A 52 -3.55 -29.40 15.78
N GLY A 53 -2.42 -28.74 16.05
CA GLY A 53 -1.58 -28.12 15.02
C GLY A 53 -2.03 -26.73 14.60
N GLN A 54 -3.13 -26.18 15.14
CA GLN A 54 -3.60 -24.81 14.85
C GLN A 54 -3.10 -23.76 15.87
N GLY A 55 -2.03 -24.07 16.60
CA GLY A 55 -1.47 -23.18 17.60
C GLY A 55 -0.73 -21.97 17.02
N GLU A 56 -0.66 -20.90 17.81
CA GLU A 56 0.23 -19.77 17.51
C GLU A 56 1.71 -20.20 17.43
N PRO A 57 2.51 -19.56 16.57
CA PRO A 57 3.95 -19.83 16.47
C PRO A 57 4.64 -19.57 17.83
N ILE A 58 5.64 -20.39 18.13
CA ILE A 58 6.41 -20.35 19.38
C ILE A 58 7.88 -20.04 19.09
N SER A 59 8.62 -19.56 20.09
CA SER A 59 10.07 -19.33 19.96
C SER A 59 10.82 -20.59 19.53
N ILE A 60 11.93 -20.43 18.81
CA ILE A 60 12.80 -21.53 18.37
C ILE A 60 13.19 -22.45 19.54
N SER A 61 13.63 -21.88 20.67
CA SER A 61 13.99 -22.65 21.86
C SER A 61 12.84 -23.49 22.41
N ALA A 62 11.60 -22.99 22.32
CA ALA A 62 10.42 -23.75 22.74
C ALA A 62 10.08 -24.85 21.73
N GLY A 63 10.24 -24.58 20.43
CA GLY A 63 10.08 -25.56 19.34
C GLY A 63 11.04 -26.74 19.46
N LEU A 64 12.32 -26.47 19.70
CA LEU A 64 13.34 -27.50 19.91
C LEU A 64 13.08 -28.35 21.16
N ALA A 65 12.43 -27.77 22.18
CA ALA A 65 12.08 -28.46 23.43
C ALA A 65 10.75 -29.24 23.36
N LEU A 66 10.05 -29.23 22.23
CA LEU A 66 8.82 -30.00 22.05
C LEU A 66 9.07 -31.50 22.16
N LYS A 67 8.02 -32.24 22.49
CA LYS A 67 8.05 -33.70 22.44
C LYS A 67 7.68 -34.14 21.02
N TYR A 68 8.66 -34.68 20.31
CA TYR A 68 8.51 -35.19 18.96
C TYR A 68 8.01 -36.64 18.95
N GLU A 69 7.16 -36.95 17.98
CA GLU A 69 6.61 -38.29 17.76
C GLU A 69 6.91 -38.75 16.32
N PRO A 70 7.04 -40.06 16.06
CA PRO A 70 7.33 -40.57 14.71
C PRO A 70 6.29 -40.10 13.68
N PHE A 71 6.77 -39.69 12.50
CA PHE A 71 5.97 -39.23 11.37
C PHE A 71 6.46 -39.86 10.06
N ARG A 72 5.67 -39.85 8.99
CA ARG A 72 6.06 -40.49 7.72
C ARG A 72 5.75 -39.61 6.52
N VAL A 73 6.57 -39.75 5.47
CA VAL A 73 6.21 -39.27 4.14
C VAL A 73 4.88 -39.92 3.72
N GLY A 74 3.93 -39.09 3.28
CA GLY A 74 2.56 -39.47 2.98
C GLY A 74 1.54 -39.14 4.09
N ASP A 75 1.99 -38.83 5.31
CA ASP A 75 1.09 -38.41 6.39
C ASP A 75 0.66 -36.95 6.24
N LYS A 76 -0.55 -36.64 6.73
CA LYS A 76 -1.12 -35.29 6.71
C LYS A 76 -0.73 -34.47 7.94
N TRP A 77 -0.56 -33.17 7.77
CA TRP A 77 -0.21 -32.24 8.83
C TRP A 77 -0.86 -30.86 8.62
N GLY A 78 -0.97 -30.09 9.72
CA GLY A 78 -1.23 -28.64 9.71
C GLY A 78 -2.62 -28.23 9.21
N PRO A 79 -3.59 -27.93 10.10
CA PRO A 79 -4.81 -27.22 9.69
C PRO A 79 -4.50 -25.79 9.22
N PRO A 80 -5.41 -25.11 8.49
CA PRO A 80 -5.24 -23.71 8.09
C PRO A 80 -4.73 -22.83 9.24
N TRP A 81 -3.69 -22.04 8.96
CA TRP A 81 -3.03 -21.11 9.88
C TRP A 81 -2.25 -21.74 11.03
N GLY A 82 -2.04 -23.05 10.96
CA GLY A 82 -1.33 -23.81 11.96
C GLY A 82 0.19 -23.71 11.91
N THR A 83 0.81 -24.18 13.00
CA THR A 83 2.26 -24.32 13.14
C THR A 83 2.58 -25.75 13.58
N THR A 84 3.46 -26.42 12.83
CA THR A 84 3.96 -27.76 13.15
C THR A 84 5.46 -27.74 13.08
N TRP A 85 6.13 -28.28 14.10
CA TRP A 85 7.56 -28.53 14.02
C TRP A 85 7.81 -29.93 13.47
N LEU A 86 8.71 -30.03 12.50
CA LEU A 86 9.18 -31.29 11.92
C LEU A 86 10.67 -31.45 12.24
N HIS A 87 11.08 -32.65 12.63
CA HIS A 87 12.47 -32.99 12.90
C HIS A 87 12.91 -34.01 11.86
N PHE A 88 14.03 -33.74 11.20
CA PHE A 88 14.60 -34.58 10.16
C PHE A 88 16.03 -34.98 10.54
N SER A 89 16.31 -36.28 10.52
CA SER A 89 17.64 -36.80 10.80
C SER A 89 18.04 -37.92 9.85
N ALA A 90 19.35 -38.10 9.67
CA ALA A 90 19.93 -39.21 8.92
C ALA A 90 21.42 -39.39 9.27
N THR A 91 21.98 -40.55 8.94
CA THR A 91 23.42 -40.78 8.97
C THR A 91 23.94 -40.95 7.54
N VAL A 92 24.90 -40.11 7.14
CA VAL A 92 25.54 -40.18 5.82
C VAL A 92 26.36 -41.48 5.72
N PRO A 93 26.09 -42.34 4.72
CA PRO A 93 26.91 -43.52 4.46
C PRO A 93 28.38 -43.13 4.22
N PRO A 94 29.36 -43.85 4.79
CA PRO A 94 30.77 -43.49 4.68
C PRO A 94 31.28 -43.26 3.25
N GLU A 95 30.76 -43.99 2.28
CA GLU A 95 31.08 -43.90 0.85
C GLU A 95 30.64 -42.59 0.18
N HIS A 96 29.71 -41.84 0.79
CA HIS A 96 29.11 -40.63 0.24
C HIS A 96 29.49 -39.35 1.00
N ARG A 97 30.39 -39.44 1.99
CA ARG A 97 30.75 -38.29 2.85
C ARG A 97 31.45 -37.15 2.11
N ASP A 98 32.12 -37.47 1.00
CA ASP A 98 32.83 -36.49 0.18
C ASP A 98 32.00 -36.03 -1.05
N ASP A 99 30.80 -36.58 -1.23
CA ASP A 99 29.88 -36.17 -2.30
C ASP A 99 29.19 -34.84 -1.95
N HIS A 100 28.72 -34.12 -2.98
CA HIS A 100 27.86 -32.96 -2.78
C HIS A 100 26.45 -33.41 -2.39
N LEU A 101 26.11 -33.27 -1.10
CA LEU A 101 24.84 -33.73 -0.53
C LEU A 101 23.86 -32.58 -0.27
N GLU A 102 22.58 -32.84 -0.54
CA GLU A 102 21.45 -31.98 -0.17
C GLU A 102 20.35 -32.82 0.48
N MET A 103 19.57 -32.25 1.40
CA MET A 103 18.29 -32.83 1.80
C MET A 103 17.17 -32.23 0.97
N ILE A 104 16.26 -33.05 0.44
CA ILE A 104 15.07 -32.57 -0.28
C ILE A 104 13.83 -32.83 0.57
N VAL A 105 13.20 -31.75 1.02
CA VAL A 105 11.99 -31.76 1.86
C VAL A 105 10.85 -31.03 1.15
N ASP A 106 9.82 -31.78 0.73
CA ASP A 106 8.58 -31.22 0.16
C ASP A 106 7.45 -31.33 1.18
N LEU A 107 7.11 -30.18 1.77
CA LEU A 107 6.09 -30.02 2.80
C LEU A 107 4.65 -30.23 2.29
N GLY A 108 4.44 -30.40 0.98
CA GLY A 108 3.14 -30.72 0.40
C GLY A 108 2.49 -29.62 -0.43
N GLY A 109 3.16 -28.49 -0.62
CA GLY A 109 2.64 -27.39 -1.42
C GLY A 109 2.46 -27.74 -2.90
N VAL A 110 1.76 -26.87 -3.62
CA VAL A 110 1.56 -26.88 -5.06
C VAL A 110 2.59 -25.96 -5.74
N TRP A 111 3.04 -26.30 -6.94
CA TRP A 111 4.12 -25.57 -7.62
C TRP A 111 3.77 -24.14 -8.08
N ASN A 112 2.47 -23.83 -8.18
CA ASN A 112 1.96 -22.66 -8.90
C ASN A 112 2.38 -21.30 -8.30
N SER A 113 2.57 -21.18 -6.98
CA SER A 113 3.01 -19.92 -6.38
C SER A 113 3.73 -20.10 -5.03
N PRO A 114 4.98 -19.63 -4.85
CA PRO A 114 5.61 -19.62 -3.53
C PRO A 114 4.95 -18.54 -2.65
N GLY A 115 4.88 -18.77 -1.34
CA GLY A 115 4.34 -17.76 -0.41
C GLY A 115 2.83 -17.82 -0.13
N PHE A 116 2.03 -18.61 -0.84
CA PHE A 116 0.56 -18.67 -0.62
C PHE A 116 0.09 -19.95 0.07
N GLN A 117 0.99 -20.63 0.77
CA GLN A 117 0.79 -22.02 1.17
C GLN A 117 1.82 -22.51 2.19
N SER A 118 2.07 -23.82 2.26
CA SER A 118 3.04 -24.40 3.18
C SER A 118 4.44 -23.88 2.95
N GLU A 119 5.05 -23.44 4.05
CA GLU A 119 6.39 -22.86 4.09
C GLU A 119 7.07 -23.30 5.38
N GLY A 120 8.41 -23.27 5.41
CA GLY A 120 9.16 -23.73 6.57
C GLY A 120 10.41 -22.89 6.85
N LEU A 121 10.75 -22.70 8.12
CA LEU A 121 12.04 -22.15 8.54
C LEU A 121 12.93 -23.29 9.05
N VAL A 122 14.11 -23.47 8.45
CA VAL A 122 15.05 -24.54 8.82
C VAL A 122 16.00 -24.05 9.90
N VAL A 123 16.10 -24.82 10.98
CA VAL A 123 16.86 -24.49 12.19
C VAL A 123 17.73 -25.67 12.59
N ARG A 124 18.96 -25.40 13.03
CA ARG A 124 19.87 -26.40 13.61
C ARG A 124 19.52 -26.69 15.08
N PRO A 125 20.03 -27.79 15.67
CA PRO A 125 19.84 -28.11 17.09
C PRO A 125 20.34 -27.03 18.06
N ASP A 126 21.28 -26.19 17.63
CA ASP A 126 21.80 -25.05 18.41
C ASP A 126 20.90 -23.80 18.34
N GLY A 127 19.82 -23.84 17.56
CA GLY A 127 18.90 -22.74 17.34
C GLY A 127 19.27 -21.80 16.18
N SER A 128 20.38 -22.02 15.49
CA SER A 128 20.78 -21.20 14.36
C SER A 128 19.91 -21.45 13.12
N ILE A 129 19.52 -20.37 12.44
CA ILE A 129 18.72 -20.42 11.22
C ILE A 129 19.61 -20.72 10.02
N VAL A 130 19.22 -21.72 9.22
CA VAL A 130 19.92 -22.13 8.00
C VAL A 130 19.40 -21.36 6.80
N LYS A 131 18.16 -21.67 6.40
CA LYS A 131 17.41 -21.11 5.27
C LYS A 131 15.93 -21.43 5.44
N ALA A 132 15.13 -21.19 4.41
CA ALA A 132 13.71 -21.53 4.41
C ALA A 132 13.33 -22.50 3.27
N LEU A 133 12.14 -23.07 3.42
CA LEU A 133 11.47 -23.95 2.49
C LEU A 133 10.19 -23.32 1.96
N ASN A 134 9.96 -23.48 0.66
CA ASN A 134 8.68 -23.22 0.00
C ASN A 134 8.57 -24.14 -1.24
N PRO A 135 7.44 -24.18 -1.96
CA PRO A 135 7.25 -25.14 -3.04
C PRO A 135 8.19 -24.98 -4.24
N ARG A 136 8.86 -23.83 -4.38
CA ARG A 136 9.92 -23.58 -5.38
C ARG A 136 11.32 -23.60 -4.79
N ASN A 137 11.47 -23.96 -3.52
CA ASN A 137 12.73 -24.05 -2.80
C ASN A 137 12.65 -25.13 -1.70
N THR A 138 12.89 -26.39 -2.07
CA THR A 138 12.70 -27.58 -1.21
C THR A 138 13.99 -28.19 -0.68
N TRP A 139 15.15 -27.68 -1.09
CA TRP A 139 16.45 -28.24 -0.71
C TRP A 139 16.97 -27.63 0.60
N ILE A 140 17.80 -28.37 1.33
CA ILE A 140 18.51 -27.93 2.53
C ILE A 140 19.99 -28.31 2.37
N PRO A 141 20.94 -27.39 2.61
CA PRO A 141 22.36 -27.73 2.60
C PRO A 141 22.67 -28.72 3.72
N VAL A 142 23.54 -29.69 3.44
CA VAL A 142 23.95 -30.72 4.40
C VAL A 142 25.25 -30.31 5.09
N GLU A 143 25.21 -30.26 6.41
CA GLU A 143 26.39 -30.19 7.28
C GLU A 143 26.32 -31.39 8.22
N ALA A 144 27.14 -32.41 7.96
CA ALA A 144 27.21 -33.60 8.81
C ALA A 144 28.28 -33.41 9.91
N ASP A 145 28.03 -33.96 11.10
CA ASP A 145 29.04 -33.99 12.17
C ASP A 145 30.21 -34.93 11.86
N ALA A 146 31.17 -35.05 12.78
CA ALA A 146 32.36 -35.90 12.59
C ALA A 146 31.99 -37.39 12.40
N GLU A 147 30.86 -37.80 12.96
CA GLU A 147 30.30 -39.14 12.87
C GLU A 147 29.43 -39.33 11.62
N GLY A 148 29.13 -38.27 10.87
CA GLY A 148 28.30 -38.27 9.67
C GLY A 148 26.79 -38.12 9.96
N HIS A 149 26.39 -37.67 11.16
CA HIS A 149 24.99 -37.40 11.47
C HIS A 149 24.55 -36.04 10.96
N ILE A 150 23.32 -36.01 10.45
CA ILE A 150 22.59 -34.82 10.03
C ILE A 150 21.38 -34.69 10.95
N ASP A 151 21.14 -33.49 11.45
CA ASP A 151 20.05 -33.17 12.38
C ASP A 151 19.57 -31.74 12.12
N VAL A 152 18.30 -31.60 11.70
CA VAL A 152 17.66 -30.30 11.47
C VAL A 152 16.18 -30.32 11.86
N TYR A 153 15.69 -29.15 12.27
CA TYR A 153 14.29 -28.90 12.58
C TYR A 153 13.70 -27.93 11.56
N VAL A 154 12.41 -28.07 11.28
CA VAL A 154 11.64 -27.19 10.40
C VAL A 154 10.42 -26.68 11.15
N GLU A 155 10.36 -25.38 11.39
CA GLU A 155 9.13 -24.71 11.82
C GLU A 155 8.24 -24.53 10.58
N ALA A 156 7.25 -25.40 10.40
CA ALA A 156 6.37 -25.42 9.23
C ALA A 156 5.07 -24.64 9.49
N ALA A 157 4.72 -23.75 8.59
CA ALA A 157 3.48 -22.99 8.56
C ALA A 157 2.47 -23.65 7.60
N SER A 158 1.25 -23.91 8.06
CA SER A 158 0.17 -24.45 7.22
C SER A 158 -0.80 -23.35 6.77
N ASN A 159 -0.30 -22.39 6.00
CA ASN A 159 -1.13 -21.34 5.40
C ASN A 159 -2.11 -21.95 4.38
N PRO A 160 -3.40 -21.61 4.38
CA PRO A 160 -4.36 -22.15 3.41
C PRO A 160 -4.11 -21.59 2.00
N ILE A 161 -4.43 -22.38 0.97
CA ILE A 161 -4.37 -21.93 -0.44
C ILE A 161 -5.65 -21.15 -0.74
N LEU A 162 -5.61 -19.82 -0.60
CA LEU A 162 -6.75 -18.93 -0.87
C LEU A 162 -6.91 -18.60 -2.36
N LEU A 163 -5.84 -18.75 -3.16
CA LEU A 163 -5.82 -18.59 -4.61
C LEU A 163 -5.92 -19.96 -5.32
N ALA A 164 -6.89 -20.80 -4.91
CA ALA A 164 -7.15 -22.10 -5.53
C ALA A 164 -7.58 -21.96 -7.00
N GLN A 165 -7.83 -23.05 -7.72
CA GLN A 165 -8.28 -23.02 -9.13
C GLN A 165 -9.77 -23.44 -9.23
N PRO A 166 -10.68 -22.60 -9.77
CA PRO A 166 -10.45 -21.23 -10.27
C PRO A 166 -10.09 -20.25 -9.14
N PRO A 167 -9.29 -19.19 -9.40
CA PRO A 167 -8.86 -18.24 -8.37
C PRO A 167 -9.99 -17.31 -7.90
N PHE A 168 -9.72 -16.60 -6.80
CA PHE A 168 -10.59 -15.56 -6.22
C PHE A 168 -11.98 -16.06 -5.82
N GLN A 169 -12.06 -17.29 -5.29
CA GLN A 169 -13.32 -17.86 -4.80
C GLN A 169 -13.53 -17.49 -3.32
N PRO A 170 -14.75 -17.06 -2.93
CA PRO A 170 -15.06 -16.80 -1.53
C PRO A 170 -14.77 -18.02 -0.66
N THR A 171 -14.08 -17.80 0.46
CA THR A 171 -13.68 -18.88 1.38
C THR A 171 -13.64 -18.40 2.83
N GLU A 172 -14.08 -19.27 3.73
CA GLU A 172 -14.05 -19.04 5.19
C GLU A 172 -12.66 -19.34 5.79
N ASP A 173 -11.73 -19.88 5.00
CA ASP A 173 -10.37 -20.16 5.46
C ASP A 173 -9.51 -18.89 5.59
N GLY A 174 -9.99 -17.71 5.18
CA GLY A 174 -9.31 -16.42 5.36
C GLY A 174 -9.27 -15.94 6.82
N ASP A 175 -9.90 -16.64 7.75
CA ASP A 175 -9.86 -16.31 9.18
C ASP A 175 -9.72 -17.58 10.01
N LYS A 176 -8.76 -17.58 10.93
CA LYS A 176 -8.50 -18.71 11.84
C LYS A 176 -9.75 -19.13 12.60
N LEU A 177 -10.61 -18.19 13.00
CA LEU A 177 -11.83 -18.47 13.76
C LEU A 177 -12.88 -19.25 12.95
N THR A 178 -12.88 -19.11 11.63
CA THR A 178 -13.86 -19.72 10.71
C THR A 178 -13.29 -20.87 9.87
N ALA A 179 -11.96 -20.96 9.77
CA ALA A 179 -11.28 -21.94 8.94
C ALA A 179 -11.55 -23.41 9.33
N SER A 180 -11.25 -24.33 8.43
CA SER A 180 -11.31 -25.77 8.72
C SER A 180 -10.39 -26.18 9.88
N ALA A 181 -10.76 -27.25 10.60
CA ALA A 181 -9.92 -27.91 11.60
C ALA A 181 -9.16 -29.13 11.04
N GLU A 182 -9.37 -29.47 9.76
CA GLU A 182 -8.73 -30.62 9.12
C GLU A 182 -7.29 -30.31 8.69
N ALA A 183 -6.41 -31.31 8.80
CA ALA A 183 -5.04 -31.22 8.29
C ALA A 183 -5.05 -30.97 6.77
N TYR A 184 -4.33 -29.93 6.36
CA TYR A 184 -4.41 -29.37 5.01
C TYR A 184 -3.32 -29.93 4.08
N TYR A 185 -2.12 -30.18 4.61
CA TYR A 185 -0.96 -30.58 3.82
C TYR A 185 -0.59 -32.05 4.02
N THR A 186 0.17 -32.60 3.07
CA THR A 186 0.77 -33.94 3.14
C THR A 186 2.26 -33.81 2.90
N LEU A 187 3.10 -34.36 3.78
CA LEU A 187 4.55 -34.41 3.54
C LEU A 187 4.84 -35.30 2.33
N LYS A 188 5.33 -34.74 1.22
CA LYS A 188 5.48 -35.44 -0.07
C LYS A 188 6.84 -36.08 -0.26
N ARG A 189 7.91 -35.49 0.31
CA ARG A 189 9.29 -35.96 0.13
C ARG A 189 10.16 -35.57 1.32
N ALA A 190 11.07 -36.46 1.71
CA ALA A 190 12.10 -36.23 2.73
C ALA A 190 13.28 -37.18 2.47
N ASP A 191 14.20 -36.76 1.60
CA ASP A 191 15.32 -37.59 1.13
C ASP A 191 16.67 -36.92 1.34
N LEU A 192 17.71 -37.70 1.65
CA LEU A 192 19.10 -37.30 1.46
C LEU A 192 19.53 -37.69 0.04
N VAL A 193 20.07 -36.73 -0.72
CA VAL A 193 20.44 -36.95 -2.13
C VAL A 193 21.86 -36.50 -2.42
N ILE A 194 22.50 -37.16 -3.38
CA ILE A 194 23.68 -36.67 -4.09
C ILE A 194 23.20 -35.75 -5.21
N VAL A 195 23.85 -34.61 -5.34
CA VAL A 195 23.66 -33.66 -6.44
C VAL A 195 24.61 -33.98 -7.58
N ASN A 196 24.07 -34.17 -8.78
CA ASN A 196 24.86 -34.32 -10.00
C ASN A 196 25.05 -32.95 -10.65
N ASP A 197 26.07 -32.19 -10.23
CA ASP A 197 26.28 -30.80 -10.64
C ASP A 197 26.34 -30.61 -12.17
N GLU A 198 27.01 -31.51 -12.89
CA GLU A 198 27.07 -31.46 -14.36
C GLU A 198 25.72 -31.67 -15.04
N VAL A 199 24.82 -32.44 -14.41
CA VAL A 199 23.43 -32.60 -14.90
C VAL A 199 22.61 -31.36 -14.60
N ARG A 200 22.76 -30.78 -13.40
CA ARG A 200 22.11 -29.52 -13.02
C ARG A 200 22.50 -28.38 -13.97
N GLU A 201 23.78 -28.25 -14.28
CA GLU A 201 24.27 -27.27 -15.24
C GLU A 201 23.77 -27.54 -16.66
N LEU A 202 23.69 -28.82 -17.09
CA LEU A 202 23.08 -29.18 -18.38
C LEU A 202 21.60 -28.80 -18.46
N ILE A 203 20.84 -28.97 -17.36
CA ILE A 203 19.43 -28.55 -17.30
C ILE A 203 19.33 -27.03 -17.53
N ALA A 204 20.14 -26.24 -16.82
CA ALA A 204 20.16 -24.80 -16.98
C ALA A 204 20.55 -24.39 -18.41
N ASP A 205 21.62 -24.97 -18.97
CA ASP A 205 22.09 -24.70 -20.34
C ASP A 205 21.00 -24.99 -21.39
N ILE A 206 20.27 -26.11 -21.25
CA ILE A 206 19.17 -26.48 -22.15
C ILE A 206 17.99 -25.51 -22.01
N VAL A 207 17.59 -25.18 -20.77
CA VAL A 207 16.47 -24.27 -20.51
C VAL A 207 16.77 -22.89 -21.11
N THR A 208 17.92 -22.29 -20.80
CA THR A 208 18.31 -20.97 -21.32
C THR A 208 18.26 -20.92 -22.84
N LEU A 209 18.87 -21.91 -23.51
CA LEU A 209 18.95 -21.95 -24.97
C LEU A 209 17.61 -22.28 -25.64
N SER A 210 16.87 -23.25 -25.09
CA SER A 210 15.55 -23.62 -25.61
C SER A 210 14.56 -22.46 -25.51
N ASP A 211 14.55 -21.76 -24.37
CA ASP A 211 13.64 -20.63 -24.15
C ASP A 211 14.04 -19.44 -25.02
N LEU A 212 15.34 -19.15 -25.16
CA LEU A 212 15.82 -18.12 -26.09
C LEU A 212 15.41 -18.45 -27.53
N ALA A 213 15.62 -19.68 -27.98
CA ALA A 213 15.22 -20.11 -29.32
C ALA A 213 13.71 -19.96 -29.55
N ALA A 214 12.88 -20.11 -28.52
CA ALA A 214 11.43 -19.91 -28.63
C ALA A 214 11.04 -18.44 -28.86
N GLN A 215 11.82 -17.48 -28.36
CA GLN A 215 11.57 -16.04 -28.52
C GLN A 215 12.12 -15.45 -29.84
N LEU A 216 13.14 -16.08 -30.42
CA LEU A 216 13.74 -15.63 -31.68
C LEU A 216 12.82 -15.90 -32.88
N LEU A 217 12.92 -15.07 -33.92
CA LEU A 217 12.19 -15.29 -35.18
C LEU A 217 12.55 -16.64 -35.81
N GLU A 218 11.55 -17.33 -36.37
CA GLU A 218 11.71 -18.68 -36.95
C GLU A 218 12.69 -18.70 -38.13
N ASP A 219 12.82 -17.60 -38.87
CA ASP A 219 13.77 -17.44 -39.99
C ASP A 219 15.15 -16.93 -39.56
N SER A 220 15.40 -16.72 -38.27
CA SER A 220 16.71 -16.27 -37.78
C SER A 220 17.75 -17.39 -37.77
N GLU A 221 18.96 -17.08 -38.24
CA GLU A 221 20.10 -18.02 -38.23
C GLU A 221 20.44 -18.48 -36.80
N ARG A 222 20.35 -17.55 -35.84
CA ARG A 222 20.64 -17.79 -34.43
C ARG A 222 19.73 -18.85 -33.81
N ARG A 223 18.42 -18.79 -34.08
CA ARG A 223 17.47 -19.81 -33.59
C ARG A 223 17.82 -21.20 -34.10
N TRP A 224 18.16 -21.33 -35.37
CA TRP A 224 18.54 -22.62 -35.96
C TRP A 224 19.91 -23.11 -35.49
N GLU A 225 20.88 -22.21 -35.28
CA GLU A 225 22.17 -22.54 -34.64
C GLU A 225 21.94 -23.17 -33.26
N ILE A 226 21.09 -22.55 -32.43
CA ILE A 226 20.75 -23.05 -31.10
C ILE A 226 20.06 -24.41 -31.17
N ARG A 227 19.02 -24.57 -32.02
CA ARG A 227 18.34 -25.86 -32.21
C ARG A 227 19.31 -26.97 -32.62
N ARG A 228 20.23 -26.68 -33.53
CA ARG A 228 21.24 -27.65 -33.95
C ARG A 228 22.25 -27.97 -32.84
N ALA A 229 22.57 -27.01 -31.96
CA ALA A 229 23.41 -27.26 -30.79
C ALA A 229 22.69 -28.18 -29.78
N LEU A 230 21.41 -27.90 -29.50
CA LEU A 230 20.57 -28.73 -28.65
C LEU A 230 20.43 -30.16 -29.21
N ASP A 231 20.18 -30.31 -30.51
CA ASP A 231 20.10 -31.63 -31.17
C ASP A 231 21.41 -32.42 -31.04
N ARG A 232 22.57 -31.78 -31.28
CA ARG A 232 23.89 -32.42 -31.08
C ARG A 232 24.14 -32.80 -29.62
N ALA A 233 23.75 -31.95 -28.67
CA ALA A 233 23.85 -32.29 -27.26
C ALA A 233 23.03 -33.55 -26.93
N MET A 234 21.82 -33.68 -27.49
CA MET A 234 21.00 -34.89 -27.34
C MET A 234 21.58 -36.12 -28.04
N ASP A 235 22.41 -35.96 -29.08
CA ASP A 235 23.14 -37.08 -29.70
C ASP A 235 24.32 -37.56 -28.84
N ARG A 236 24.90 -36.67 -28.03
CA ARG A 236 26.02 -36.99 -27.12
C ARG A 236 25.57 -37.53 -25.76
N LEU A 237 24.30 -37.37 -25.42
CA LEU A 237 23.73 -37.83 -24.16
C LEU A 237 23.32 -39.31 -24.26
N ASP A 238 23.89 -40.15 -23.40
CA ASP A 238 23.38 -41.51 -23.22
C ASP A 238 22.16 -41.48 -22.28
N LEU A 239 20.98 -41.82 -22.80
CA LEU A 239 19.74 -41.82 -22.02
C LEU A 239 19.71 -42.90 -20.92
N PHE A 240 20.65 -43.84 -20.93
CA PHE A 240 20.83 -44.85 -19.89
C PHE A 240 21.92 -44.47 -18.87
N ASP A 241 22.76 -43.49 -19.19
CA ASP A 241 23.83 -42.99 -18.31
C ASP A 241 24.00 -41.46 -18.47
N VAL A 242 22.95 -40.75 -18.06
CA VAL A 242 22.87 -39.28 -18.17
C VAL A 242 23.98 -38.62 -17.36
N VAL A 243 24.25 -39.12 -16.15
CA VAL A 243 25.22 -38.52 -15.23
C VAL A 243 26.63 -38.55 -15.82
N ALA A 244 27.09 -39.69 -16.35
CA ALA A 244 28.43 -39.78 -16.92
C ALA A 244 28.59 -39.00 -18.24
N THR A 245 27.49 -38.82 -19.00
CA THR A 245 27.55 -38.21 -20.33
C THR A 245 27.14 -36.73 -20.39
N ALA A 246 26.58 -36.18 -19.31
CA ALA A 246 26.20 -34.77 -19.19
C ALA A 246 27.31 -33.79 -19.61
N PRO A 247 28.58 -33.94 -19.16
CA PRO A 247 29.66 -33.04 -19.57
C PRO A 247 29.89 -33.01 -21.08
N THR A 248 29.72 -34.16 -21.76
CA THR A 248 29.90 -34.25 -23.22
C THR A 248 28.75 -33.55 -23.95
N ALA A 249 27.52 -33.66 -23.45
CA ALA A 249 26.38 -32.92 -23.99
C ALA A 249 26.57 -31.40 -23.81
N ARG A 250 27.05 -30.94 -22.65
CA ARG A 250 27.33 -29.52 -22.39
C ARG A 250 28.39 -28.94 -23.32
N CYS A 251 29.42 -29.71 -23.67
CA CYS A 251 30.43 -29.29 -24.65
C CYS A 251 29.83 -28.91 -26.02
N GLU A 252 28.71 -29.52 -26.43
CA GLU A 252 28.01 -29.16 -27.68
C GLU A 252 27.20 -27.86 -27.57
N LEU A 253 26.80 -27.46 -26.36
CA LEU A 253 26.05 -26.24 -26.05
C LEU A 253 26.96 -25.03 -25.81
N ALA A 254 28.16 -25.26 -25.26
CA ALA A 254 29.09 -24.20 -24.90
C ALA A 254 29.38 -23.17 -26.01
N PRO A 255 29.58 -23.55 -27.30
CA PRO A 255 29.76 -22.57 -28.36
C PRO A 255 28.55 -21.67 -28.60
N ALA A 256 27.32 -22.19 -28.40
CA ALA A 256 26.11 -21.41 -28.55
C ALA A 256 25.94 -20.41 -27.40
N LEU A 257 26.30 -20.80 -26.17
CA LEU A 257 26.27 -19.94 -24.98
C LEU A 257 27.36 -18.86 -24.99
N ALA A 258 28.52 -19.12 -25.59
CA ALA A 258 29.65 -18.20 -25.62
C ALA A 258 29.51 -17.03 -26.62
N ARG A 259 28.42 -16.96 -27.37
CA ARG A 259 28.18 -15.88 -28.35
C ARG A 259 27.65 -14.65 -27.64
N LEU A 260 28.35 -13.53 -27.82
CA LEU A 260 28.07 -12.25 -27.16
C LEU A 260 26.90 -11.51 -27.80
N ALA A 261 26.15 -10.77 -26.99
CA ALA A 261 25.06 -9.95 -27.49
C ALA A 261 25.58 -8.84 -28.40
N HIS A 262 24.74 -8.39 -29.34
CA HIS A 262 25.08 -7.28 -30.21
C HIS A 262 25.39 -6.01 -29.40
N ASP A 263 26.29 -5.15 -29.91
CA ASP A 263 26.64 -3.89 -29.25
C ASP A 263 25.44 -2.96 -29.04
N SER A 264 24.44 -3.06 -29.92
CA SER A 264 23.19 -2.30 -29.85
C SER A 264 22.09 -2.96 -28.99
N ALA A 265 22.39 -4.07 -28.32
CA ALA A 265 21.43 -4.70 -27.42
C ALA A 265 21.07 -3.77 -26.26
N GLN A 266 19.82 -3.84 -25.81
CA GLN A 266 19.38 -3.12 -24.62
C GLN A 266 20.15 -3.63 -23.39
N THR A 267 20.46 -2.74 -22.46
CA THR A 267 21.07 -3.10 -21.17
C THR A 267 20.01 -3.09 -20.08
N MET A 268 19.81 -4.23 -19.43
CA MET A 268 18.86 -4.39 -18.33
C MET A 268 19.62 -4.53 -17.02
N THR A 269 19.26 -3.73 -16.02
CA THR A 269 19.73 -3.94 -14.64
C THR A 269 18.77 -4.88 -13.94
N ALA A 270 19.26 -6.08 -13.62
CA ALA A 270 18.58 -7.02 -12.75
C ALA A 270 18.83 -6.66 -11.29
N ILE A 271 17.79 -6.71 -10.47
CA ILE A 271 17.91 -6.56 -9.01
C ILE A 271 17.07 -7.63 -8.33
N GLY A 272 17.69 -8.39 -7.42
CA GLY A 272 16.98 -9.38 -6.66
C GLY A 272 15.92 -8.70 -5.81
N HIS A 273 14.68 -9.19 -5.83
CA HIS A 273 13.56 -8.57 -5.17
C HIS A 273 12.62 -9.65 -4.63
N ALA A 274 12.06 -9.40 -3.46
CA ALA A 274 10.95 -10.17 -2.93
C ALA A 274 9.95 -9.15 -2.40
N HIS A 275 8.89 -8.90 -3.17
CA HIS A 275 7.76 -8.18 -2.62
C HIS A 275 7.12 -9.05 -1.52
N ILE A 276 6.91 -8.48 -0.34
CA ILE A 276 6.30 -9.18 0.78
C ILE A 276 5.16 -8.32 1.29
N ASP A 277 3.92 -8.78 1.10
CA ASP A 277 2.79 -8.01 1.60
C ASP A 277 2.77 -8.02 3.12
N SER A 278 2.70 -6.82 3.71
CA SER A 278 2.69 -6.67 5.17
C SER A 278 1.52 -7.44 5.77
N ALA A 279 0.37 -7.40 5.11
CA ALA A 279 -0.70 -8.39 5.21
C ALA A 279 -1.54 -8.32 3.93
N TRP A 280 -1.97 -9.48 3.45
CA TRP A 280 -2.86 -9.60 2.29
C TRP A 280 -3.73 -10.85 2.45
N LEU A 281 -3.31 -11.96 1.84
CA LEU A 281 -3.92 -13.28 1.97
C LEU A 281 -3.34 -14.06 3.15
N TRP A 282 -2.76 -13.36 4.13
CA TRP A 282 -2.29 -13.85 5.42
C TRP A 282 -2.28 -12.70 6.45
N PRO A 283 -2.37 -13.01 7.75
CA PRO A 283 -2.31 -12.01 8.80
C PRO A 283 -0.89 -11.46 9.02
N LEU A 284 -0.77 -10.29 9.68
CA LEU A 284 0.51 -9.64 10.03
C LEU A 284 1.51 -10.60 10.70
N ARG A 285 1.02 -11.46 11.61
CA ARG A 285 1.86 -12.44 12.32
C ARG A 285 2.55 -13.44 11.38
N GLU A 286 1.96 -13.74 10.22
CA GLU A 286 2.59 -14.63 9.23
C GLU A 286 3.70 -13.90 8.48
N THR A 287 3.49 -12.63 8.14
CA THR A 287 4.50 -11.80 7.48
C THR A 287 5.79 -11.71 8.29
N ARG A 288 5.70 -11.55 9.61
CA ARG A 288 6.88 -11.57 10.50
C ARG A 288 7.76 -12.81 10.25
N ARG A 289 7.13 -13.98 10.10
CA ARG A 289 7.81 -15.25 9.77
C ARG A 289 8.28 -15.28 8.31
N LYS A 290 7.53 -14.71 7.37
CA LYS A 290 7.90 -14.64 5.93
C LYS A 290 9.14 -13.78 5.70
N VAL A 291 9.29 -12.69 6.44
CA VAL A 291 10.49 -11.84 6.38
C VAL A 291 11.72 -12.64 6.80
N ALA A 292 11.65 -13.36 7.93
CA ALA A 292 12.75 -14.21 8.38
C ALA A 292 13.11 -15.31 7.37
N ARG A 293 12.09 -15.95 6.77
CA ARG A 293 12.28 -16.98 5.74
C ARG A 293 12.91 -16.43 4.46
N THR A 294 12.46 -15.26 4.01
CA THR A 294 13.01 -14.62 2.82
C THR A 294 14.45 -14.18 3.05
N ILE A 295 14.73 -13.45 4.14
CA ILE A 295 16.08 -12.95 4.41
C ILE A 295 17.07 -14.10 4.66
N SER A 296 16.67 -15.18 5.33
CA SER A 296 17.55 -16.34 5.48
C SER A 296 17.90 -17.01 4.14
N ASN A 297 16.95 -17.09 3.20
CA ASN A 297 17.24 -17.56 1.83
C ASN A 297 18.20 -16.61 1.10
N GLN A 298 17.96 -15.29 1.15
CA GLN A 298 18.81 -14.34 0.43
C GLN A 298 20.23 -14.30 0.99
N LEU A 299 20.40 -14.37 2.31
CA LEU A 299 21.73 -14.49 2.94
C LEU A 299 22.42 -15.81 2.55
N ASN A 300 21.68 -16.92 2.51
CA ASN A 300 22.24 -18.19 2.04
C ASN A 300 22.66 -18.13 0.56
N LEU A 301 21.94 -17.41 -0.30
CA LEU A 301 22.36 -17.20 -1.68
C LEU A 301 23.62 -16.34 -1.78
N ILE A 302 23.72 -15.27 -0.99
CA ILE A 302 24.92 -14.41 -0.93
C ILE A 302 26.15 -15.21 -0.50
N ASP A 303 26.00 -16.12 0.46
CA ASP A 303 27.10 -16.99 0.92
C ASP A 303 27.65 -17.90 -0.21
N ASN A 304 26.83 -18.21 -1.23
CA ASN A 304 27.19 -19.10 -2.34
C ASN A 304 27.46 -18.36 -3.68
N ASP A 305 26.90 -17.17 -3.86
CA ASP A 305 27.09 -16.31 -5.02
C ASP A 305 27.29 -14.85 -4.58
N PRO A 306 28.55 -14.37 -4.50
CA PRO A 306 28.84 -13.01 -4.05
C PRO A 306 28.47 -11.94 -5.08
N THR A 307 28.00 -12.31 -6.28
CA THR A 307 27.48 -11.33 -7.25
C THR A 307 26.03 -10.95 -6.98
N HIS A 308 25.34 -11.69 -6.09
CA HIS A 308 23.96 -11.42 -5.76
C HIS A 308 23.79 -10.06 -5.07
N ILE A 309 22.81 -9.30 -5.56
CA ILE A 309 22.36 -8.04 -4.98
C ILE A 309 20.84 -8.12 -4.82
N PHE A 310 20.36 -7.81 -3.61
CA PHE A 310 18.96 -7.90 -3.24
C PHE A 310 18.44 -6.56 -2.71
N ALA A 311 17.37 -6.04 -3.30
CA ALA A 311 16.63 -4.89 -2.80
C ALA A 311 15.70 -5.33 -1.66
N PHE A 312 15.80 -4.66 -0.51
CA PHE A 312 14.98 -4.94 0.66
C PHE A 312 14.12 -3.72 1.01
N PRO A 313 12.83 -3.70 0.64
CA PRO A 313 11.92 -2.60 0.96
C PRO A 313 11.41 -2.67 2.41
N ALA A 314 10.64 -1.65 2.82
CA ALA A 314 9.89 -1.52 4.07
C ALA A 314 10.70 -1.63 5.39
N ALA A 315 10.87 -0.50 6.09
CA ALA A 315 11.54 -0.46 7.39
C ALA A 315 10.84 -1.31 8.47
N GLN A 316 9.51 -1.44 8.41
CA GLN A 316 8.72 -2.27 9.34
C GLN A 316 9.13 -3.74 9.30
N HIS A 317 9.50 -4.28 8.14
CA HIS A 317 9.95 -5.67 8.01
C HIS A 317 11.31 -5.86 8.70
N SER A 318 12.22 -4.90 8.55
CA SER A 318 13.47 -4.87 9.29
C SER A 318 13.24 -4.81 10.80
N ALA A 319 12.30 -3.98 11.25
CA ALA A 319 11.96 -3.83 12.67
C ALA A 319 11.38 -5.12 13.28
N TRP A 320 10.56 -5.87 12.52
CA TRP A 320 10.10 -7.19 12.96
C TRP A 320 11.24 -8.21 13.01
N LEU A 321 12.13 -8.21 12.02
CA LEU A 321 13.28 -9.11 12.02
C LEU A 321 14.22 -8.82 13.21
N GLU A 322 14.46 -7.54 13.52
CA GLU A 322 15.24 -7.11 14.69
C GLU A 322 14.63 -7.60 16.00
N ALA A 323 13.31 -7.51 16.12
CA ALA A 323 12.59 -7.92 17.33
C ALA A 323 12.53 -9.45 17.50
N ASP A 324 12.28 -10.19 16.41
CA ASP A 324 11.99 -11.63 16.47
C ASP A 324 13.23 -12.50 16.27
N HIS A 325 14.20 -12.04 15.48
CA HIS A 325 15.39 -12.79 15.09
C HIS A 325 16.66 -11.91 15.08
N PRO A 326 17.13 -11.45 16.25
CA PRO A 326 18.27 -10.52 16.35
C PRO A 326 19.58 -11.05 15.71
N ASP A 327 19.80 -12.37 15.73
CA ASP A 327 20.96 -12.99 15.06
C ASP A 327 20.89 -12.86 13.54
N LEU A 328 19.69 -13.06 12.97
CA LEU A 328 19.44 -12.92 11.54
C LEU A 328 19.51 -11.44 11.13
N PHE A 329 19.01 -10.54 11.97
CA PHE A 329 19.15 -9.10 11.77
C PHE A 329 20.61 -8.65 11.77
N THR A 330 21.46 -9.22 12.64
CA THR A 330 22.91 -8.95 12.64
C THR A 330 23.56 -9.37 11.32
N ARG A 331 23.15 -10.51 10.74
CA ARG A 331 23.61 -10.95 9.41
C ARG A 331 23.12 -10.01 8.31
N LEU A 332 21.87 -9.57 8.37
CA LEU A 332 21.32 -8.56 7.45
C LEU A 332 22.15 -7.27 7.51
N GLN A 333 22.46 -6.74 8.68
CA GLN A 333 23.29 -5.53 8.82
C GLN A 333 24.67 -5.67 8.15
N ARG A 334 25.29 -6.85 8.25
CA ARG A 334 26.56 -7.15 7.56
C ARG A 334 26.37 -7.14 6.04
N ALA A 335 25.37 -7.87 5.53
CA ALA A 335 25.08 -7.92 4.10
C ALA A 335 24.74 -6.53 3.52
N VAL A 336 24.10 -5.65 4.30
CA VAL A 336 23.87 -4.26 3.90
C VAL A 336 25.16 -3.46 3.85
N LYS A 337 26.00 -3.58 4.87
CA LYS A 337 27.32 -2.92 4.91
C LYS A 337 28.22 -3.37 3.76
N ASP A 338 28.15 -4.64 3.39
CA ASP A 338 28.96 -5.24 2.34
C ASP A 338 28.38 -4.98 0.93
N GLY A 339 27.19 -4.40 0.83
CA GLY A 339 26.57 -3.99 -0.44
C GLY A 339 25.81 -5.10 -1.18
N HIS A 340 25.56 -6.24 -0.53
CA HIS A 340 24.79 -7.35 -1.10
C HIS A 340 23.28 -7.19 -0.89
N ILE A 341 22.88 -6.52 0.19
CA ILE A 341 21.48 -6.15 0.42
C ILE A 341 21.38 -4.63 0.43
N ILE A 342 20.48 -4.07 -0.37
CA ILE A 342 20.27 -2.62 -0.48
C ILE A 342 18.90 -2.30 0.12
N PRO A 343 18.83 -1.59 1.26
CA PRO A 343 17.57 -1.01 1.72
C PRO A 343 17.05 -0.04 0.66
N VAL A 344 15.80 -0.20 0.22
CA VAL A 344 15.20 0.65 -0.82
C VAL A 344 13.93 1.34 -0.35
N GLY A 345 13.58 2.42 -1.03
CA GLY A 345 12.28 3.09 -0.94
C GLY A 345 12.09 4.09 0.21
N GLY A 346 12.81 3.96 1.32
CA GLY A 346 12.82 4.96 2.39
C GLY A 346 11.49 5.14 3.14
N MET A 347 10.56 4.17 3.05
CA MET A 347 9.25 4.23 3.71
C MET A 347 9.12 3.22 4.86
N TRP A 348 8.23 3.52 5.82
CA TRP A 348 7.94 2.60 6.92
C TRP A 348 7.34 1.29 6.41
N VAL A 349 6.35 1.38 5.52
CA VAL A 349 5.85 0.28 4.70
C VAL A 349 5.64 0.75 3.26
N GLU A 350 5.48 -0.20 2.32
CA GLU A 350 5.00 0.12 0.97
C GLU A 350 3.51 0.47 1.05
N SER A 351 3.20 1.73 1.35
CA SER A 351 1.83 2.18 1.63
C SER A 351 0.98 2.30 0.37
N ASP A 352 -0.34 2.36 0.54
CA ASP A 352 -1.18 2.98 -0.46
C ASP A 352 -0.72 4.44 -0.71
N ALA A 353 -0.91 4.95 -1.93
CA ALA A 353 -0.42 6.26 -2.35
C ALA A 353 -1.54 7.26 -2.70
N ASN A 354 -2.79 6.97 -2.30
CA ASN A 354 -3.96 7.83 -2.52
C ASN A 354 -4.78 8.09 -1.24
N LEU A 355 -4.91 7.10 -0.36
CA LEU A 355 -5.82 7.10 0.79
C LEU A 355 -5.19 7.68 2.08
N PRO A 356 -3.90 7.49 2.38
CA PRO A 356 -3.28 8.15 3.54
C PRO A 356 -3.34 9.67 3.41
N SER A 357 -3.56 10.37 4.52
CA SER A 357 -3.42 11.83 4.56
C SER A 357 -2.02 12.31 4.15
N GLY A 358 -1.89 13.58 3.77
CA GLY A 358 -0.57 14.14 3.44
C GLY A 358 0.42 14.05 4.61
N GLU A 359 -0.04 14.23 5.86
CA GLU A 359 0.82 14.05 7.03
C GLU A 359 1.22 12.58 7.22
N SER A 360 0.30 11.63 7.02
CA SER A 360 0.63 10.20 7.04
C SER A 360 1.69 9.84 6.01
N MET A 361 1.59 10.33 4.77
CA MET A 361 2.60 10.12 3.75
C MET A 361 3.96 10.70 4.16
N CYS A 362 3.96 11.87 4.80
CA CYS A 362 5.16 12.43 5.39
C CYS A 362 5.75 11.54 6.50
N ARG A 363 4.91 10.93 7.33
CA ARG A 363 5.32 9.99 8.39
C ARG A 363 5.86 8.67 7.85
N GLN A 364 5.29 8.15 6.76
CA GLN A 364 5.81 6.98 6.07
C GLN A 364 7.29 7.19 5.69
N LEU A 365 7.57 8.32 5.02
CA LEU A 365 8.92 8.69 4.57
C LEU A 365 9.85 9.01 5.75
N LEU A 366 9.36 9.76 6.75
CA LEU A 366 10.12 10.13 7.94
C LEU A 366 10.61 8.89 8.72
N TYR A 367 9.69 8.00 9.09
CA TYR A 367 10.04 6.83 9.91
C TYR A 367 10.85 5.81 9.11
N GLY A 368 10.57 5.64 7.81
CA GLY A 368 11.35 4.77 6.93
C GLY A 368 12.81 5.20 6.81
N GLN A 369 13.05 6.44 6.35
CA GLN A 369 14.40 6.97 6.19
C GLN A 369 15.18 6.98 7.52
N ARG A 370 14.56 7.48 8.61
CA ARG A 370 15.23 7.52 9.92
C ARG A 370 15.59 6.13 10.43
N TYR A 371 14.72 5.14 10.23
CA TYR A 371 15.01 3.76 10.63
C TYR A 371 16.22 3.21 9.85
N PHE A 372 16.22 3.32 8.52
CA PHE A 372 17.33 2.81 7.70
C PHE A 372 18.66 3.55 7.97
N MET A 373 18.60 4.85 8.17
CA MET A 373 19.78 5.64 8.57
C MET A 373 20.30 5.20 9.93
N ALA A 374 19.43 5.00 10.92
CA ALA A 374 19.82 4.61 12.27
C ALA A 374 20.36 3.17 12.35
N LYS A 375 19.76 2.23 11.62
CA LYS A 375 20.08 0.80 11.72
C LYS A 375 21.12 0.31 10.73
N PHE A 376 21.21 0.94 9.56
CA PHE A 376 22.09 0.52 8.47
C PHE A 376 23.05 1.61 8.00
N GLY A 377 22.90 2.86 8.46
CA GLY A 377 23.68 3.98 7.93
C GLY A 377 23.38 4.28 6.46
N HIS A 378 22.21 3.86 5.98
CA HIS A 378 21.79 3.98 4.58
C HIS A 378 20.64 4.98 4.45
N HIS A 379 20.75 5.91 3.50
CA HIS A 379 19.68 6.80 3.09
C HIS A 379 19.23 6.38 1.69
N CYS A 380 17.94 6.09 1.52
CA CYS A 380 17.39 5.67 0.23
C CYS A 380 17.22 6.89 -0.68
N PRO A 381 17.95 7.00 -1.81
CA PRO A 381 17.78 8.10 -2.76
C PRO A 381 16.54 7.92 -3.67
N GLU A 382 15.79 6.85 -3.52
CA GLU A 382 14.57 6.57 -4.26
C GLU A 382 13.40 6.24 -3.33
N VAL A 383 12.19 6.48 -3.83
CA VAL A 383 10.98 5.83 -3.33
C VAL A 383 10.69 4.60 -4.20
N TRP A 384 10.34 3.49 -3.57
CA TRP A 384 10.12 2.18 -4.20
C TRP A 384 8.73 1.68 -3.83
N LEU A 385 7.76 1.86 -4.73
CA LEU A 385 6.35 1.52 -4.55
C LEU A 385 5.81 0.78 -5.78
N PRO A 386 6.21 -0.48 -6.00
CA PRO A 386 5.78 -1.26 -7.15
C PRO A 386 4.26 -1.53 -7.17
N ASP A 387 3.65 -1.77 -6.00
CA ASP A 387 2.30 -2.35 -5.91
C ASP A 387 1.17 -1.42 -5.45
N SER A 388 1.41 -0.12 -5.23
CA SER A 388 0.34 0.81 -4.85
C SER A 388 -0.70 1.00 -5.98
N PHE A 389 -1.98 1.10 -5.61
CA PHE A 389 -3.11 1.13 -6.55
C PHE A 389 -3.40 2.54 -7.10
N GLY A 390 -2.42 3.11 -7.80
CA GLY A 390 -2.40 4.49 -8.30
C GLY A 390 -1.63 5.43 -7.37
N TYR A 391 -1.30 6.63 -7.86
CA TYR A 391 -0.39 7.54 -7.15
C TYR A 391 -0.85 8.98 -7.20
N SER A 392 -0.97 9.59 -6.02
CA SER A 392 -1.34 10.99 -5.86
C SER A 392 -0.35 11.97 -6.48
N GLY A 393 -0.88 13.03 -7.10
CA GLY A 393 -0.08 14.12 -7.67
C GLY A 393 0.70 14.96 -6.64
N ALA A 394 0.54 14.71 -5.34
CA ALA A 394 1.33 15.37 -4.30
C ALA A 394 2.66 14.65 -4.00
N LEU A 395 2.76 13.35 -4.33
CA LEU A 395 3.89 12.52 -3.92
C LEU A 395 5.27 13.02 -4.42
N PRO A 396 5.43 13.61 -5.62
CA PRO A 396 6.73 14.13 -6.07
C PRO A 396 7.40 15.11 -5.11
N GLN A 397 6.65 16.10 -4.59
CA GLN A 397 7.21 17.05 -3.63
C GLN A 397 7.48 16.41 -2.27
N LEU A 398 6.61 15.52 -1.79
CA LEU A 398 6.80 14.85 -0.50
C LEU A 398 8.03 13.95 -0.53
N ALA A 399 8.23 13.20 -1.62
CA ALA A 399 9.40 12.37 -1.85
C ALA A 399 10.69 13.22 -1.90
N LYS A 400 10.69 14.32 -2.66
CA LYS A 400 11.84 15.25 -2.75
C LYS A 400 12.17 15.89 -1.40
N LEU A 401 11.16 16.30 -0.64
CA LEU A 401 11.33 16.81 0.71
C LEU A 401 11.86 15.73 1.68
N ALA A 402 11.70 14.43 1.39
CA ALA A 402 12.30 13.34 2.16
C ALA A 402 13.69 12.91 1.64
N GLY A 403 14.30 13.68 0.74
CA GLY A 403 15.63 13.40 0.19
C GLY A 403 15.63 12.47 -1.03
N ALA A 404 14.48 12.02 -1.52
CA ALA A 404 14.42 11.13 -2.68
C ALA A 404 14.67 11.87 -3.99
N ARG A 405 15.62 11.36 -4.77
CA ARG A 405 15.94 11.82 -6.13
C ARG A 405 15.09 11.14 -7.19
N TRP A 406 14.74 9.87 -6.97
CA TRP A 406 14.08 8.99 -7.96
C TRP A 406 12.81 8.31 -7.42
N PHE A 407 11.97 7.81 -8.32
CA PHE A 407 10.76 7.07 -8.00
C PHE A 407 10.65 5.78 -8.84
N LEU A 408 10.28 4.67 -8.21
CA LEU A 408 9.97 3.40 -8.87
C LEU A 408 8.55 2.94 -8.58
N THR A 409 7.85 2.49 -9.63
CA THR A 409 6.53 1.84 -9.55
C THR A 409 6.43 0.69 -10.55
N GLN A 410 5.38 -0.15 -10.47
CA GLN A 410 5.03 -1.17 -11.47
C GLN A 410 3.56 -1.08 -11.91
N LYS A 411 2.61 -0.87 -10.98
CA LYS A 411 1.15 -1.01 -11.24
C LYS A 411 0.60 -0.19 -12.39
N ILE A 412 1.22 0.93 -12.78
CA ILE A 412 0.77 1.72 -13.94
C ILE A 412 0.83 0.92 -15.25
N SER A 413 1.63 -0.14 -15.33
CA SER A 413 1.60 -1.05 -16.49
C SER A 413 0.34 -1.90 -16.59
N TRP A 414 -0.50 -1.93 -15.54
CA TRP A 414 -1.74 -2.74 -15.47
C TRP A 414 -3.00 -1.96 -15.88
N ASN A 415 -2.87 -0.76 -16.44
CA ASN A 415 -4.01 -0.04 -16.98
C ASN A 415 -4.81 -0.92 -17.96
N GLN A 416 -6.13 -0.98 -17.76
CA GLN A 416 -7.01 -1.86 -18.55
C GLN A 416 -7.12 -1.43 -20.01
N VAL A 417 -7.05 -0.12 -20.29
CA VAL A 417 -7.35 0.43 -21.62
C VAL A 417 -6.20 1.29 -22.13
N ASP A 418 -5.78 2.29 -21.36
CA ASP A 418 -4.78 3.24 -21.81
C ASP A 418 -3.37 2.83 -21.40
N LYS A 419 -2.59 2.39 -22.40
CA LYS A 419 -1.17 2.10 -22.21
C LYS A 419 -0.41 3.40 -21.91
N PHE A 420 0.31 3.42 -20.80
CA PHE A 420 1.11 4.58 -20.42
C PHE A 420 2.26 4.83 -21.42
N PRO A 421 2.53 6.09 -21.82
CA PRO A 421 3.38 6.40 -22.97
C PRO A 421 4.90 6.34 -22.73
N HIS A 422 5.35 6.18 -21.48
CA HIS A 422 6.76 6.21 -21.08
C HIS A 422 7.09 5.08 -20.11
N HIS A 423 8.33 4.62 -20.04
CA HIS A 423 8.83 3.83 -18.90
C HIS A 423 9.80 4.65 -18.04
N SER A 424 10.46 5.66 -18.60
CA SER A 424 11.35 6.58 -17.91
C SER A 424 10.98 8.04 -18.23
N PHE A 425 10.58 8.82 -17.21
CA PHE A 425 9.99 10.15 -17.42
C PHE A 425 10.15 11.07 -16.20
N TRP A 426 9.91 12.36 -16.40
CA TRP A 426 9.70 13.32 -15.31
C TRP A 426 8.26 13.26 -14.82
N TRP A 427 8.05 12.84 -13.58
CA TRP A 427 6.77 12.99 -12.93
C TRP A 427 6.70 14.34 -12.21
N GLU A 428 5.81 15.21 -12.66
CA GLU A 428 5.57 16.54 -12.11
C GLU A 428 4.33 16.53 -11.21
N GLY A 429 4.51 16.88 -9.93
CA GLY A 429 3.43 17.00 -8.97
C GLY A 429 2.61 18.28 -9.13
N ILE A 430 1.54 18.41 -8.34
CA ILE A 430 0.62 19.57 -8.41
C ILE A 430 1.29 20.93 -8.12
N ASP A 431 2.41 20.95 -7.38
CA ASP A 431 3.18 22.16 -7.07
C ASP A 431 4.26 22.50 -8.14
N GLY A 432 4.40 21.65 -9.16
CA GLY A 432 5.43 21.75 -10.19
C GLY A 432 6.76 21.06 -9.84
N THR A 433 6.88 20.41 -8.67
CA THR A 433 8.08 19.63 -8.34
C THR A 433 8.18 18.39 -9.23
N ARG A 434 9.36 18.13 -9.79
CA ARG A 434 9.63 16.97 -10.66
C ARG A 434 10.50 15.92 -9.97
N ILE A 435 10.13 14.66 -10.13
CA ILE A 435 10.94 13.49 -9.74
C ILE A 435 11.13 12.57 -10.95
N PHE A 436 12.35 12.04 -11.14
CA PHE A 436 12.60 11.13 -12.26
C PHE A 436 12.06 9.75 -11.89
N THR A 437 11.14 9.24 -12.71
CA THR A 437 10.37 8.05 -12.45
C THR A 437 10.69 6.97 -13.46
N HIS A 438 10.84 5.73 -12.98
CA HIS A 438 10.90 4.54 -13.82
C HIS A 438 9.85 3.52 -13.41
N PHE A 439 9.25 2.82 -14.37
CA PHE A 439 8.61 1.52 -14.09
C PHE A 439 9.15 0.43 -15.01
N PRO A 440 9.40 -0.80 -14.50
CA PRO A 440 9.97 -1.87 -15.29
C PRO A 440 9.09 -2.29 -16.48
N PRO A 441 9.68 -2.43 -17.70
CA PRO A 441 8.93 -2.83 -18.90
C PRO A 441 8.56 -4.30 -18.96
N ALA A 442 9.02 -5.11 -18.00
CA ALA A 442 8.62 -6.51 -17.87
C ALA A 442 7.15 -6.67 -17.43
N ASP A 443 6.46 -5.58 -17.06
CA ASP A 443 5.10 -5.57 -16.52
C ASP A 443 4.94 -6.37 -15.21
N THR A 444 6.06 -6.66 -14.53
CA THR A 444 6.15 -7.42 -13.28
C THR A 444 7.35 -6.97 -12.44
N TYR A 445 7.21 -7.02 -11.12
CA TYR A 445 8.31 -6.86 -10.14
C TYR A 445 8.82 -8.20 -9.60
N GLY A 446 8.42 -9.32 -10.22
CA GLY A 446 8.78 -10.68 -9.84
C GLY A 446 9.19 -11.53 -11.03
N SER A 447 10.07 -11.01 -11.89
CA SER A 447 10.55 -11.75 -13.07
C SER A 447 11.32 -13.01 -12.66
N ASP A 448 11.23 -14.06 -13.47
CA ASP A 448 12.07 -15.25 -13.34
C ASP A 448 13.32 -15.22 -14.24
N LEU A 449 13.57 -14.10 -14.92
CA LEU A 449 14.65 -13.89 -15.89
C LEU A 449 14.61 -14.90 -17.06
N SER A 450 13.44 -15.48 -17.34
CA SER A 450 13.22 -16.27 -18.53
C SER A 450 13.44 -15.45 -19.79
N ALA A 451 13.72 -16.12 -20.90
CA ALA A 451 13.83 -15.44 -22.19
C ALA A 451 12.54 -14.70 -22.55
N HIS A 452 11.38 -15.21 -22.12
CA HIS A 452 10.09 -14.54 -22.31
C HIS A 452 10.04 -13.18 -21.62
N ASP A 453 10.36 -13.11 -20.32
CA ASP A 453 10.32 -11.85 -19.58
C ASP A 453 11.32 -10.82 -20.12
N LEU A 454 12.53 -11.25 -20.45
CA LEU A 454 13.57 -10.38 -20.99
C LEU A 454 13.20 -9.87 -22.40
N GLU A 455 12.68 -10.72 -23.28
CA GLU A 455 12.21 -10.29 -24.59
C GLU A 455 10.97 -9.39 -24.49
N HIS A 456 10.04 -9.70 -23.58
CA HIS A 456 8.88 -8.84 -23.33
C HIS A 456 9.31 -7.47 -22.85
N ALA A 457 10.18 -7.38 -21.84
CA ALA A 457 10.76 -6.12 -21.36
C ALA A 457 11.39 -5.32 -22.50
N ARG A 458 12.15 -5.98 -23.37
CA ARG A 458 12.79 -5.34 -24.54
C ARG A 458 11.78 -4.84 -25.55
N ALA A 459 10.82 -5.68 -25.93
CA ALA A 459 9.77 -5.34 -26.89
C ALA A 459 8.81 -4.28 -26.35
N ASN A 460 8.59 -4.24 -25.03
CA ASN A 460 7.61 -3.37 -24.38
C ASN A 460 8.16 -1.99 -23.97
N PHE A 461 9.47 -1.83 -23.80
CA PHE A 461 10.08 -0.54 -23.41
C PHE A 461 9.64 0.62 -24.32
N GLN A 462 9.05 1.69 -23.78
CA GLN A 462 8.46 2.77 -24.60
C GLN A 462 9.49 3.81 -25.08
N ASP A 463 10.59 3.99 -24.37
CA ASP A 463 11.54 5.08 -24.64
C ASP A 463 12.72 4.67 -25.56
N LYS A 464 12.50 3.65 -26.40
CA LYS A 464 13.50 3.12 -27.35
C LYS A 464 14.08 4.24 -28.23
N GLY A 465 15.39 4.21 -28.42
CA GLY A 465 16.11 5.19 -29.25
C GLY A 465 16.38 6.52 -28.55
N ARG A 466 15.72 6.80 -27.41
CA ARG A 466 16.08 7.89 -26.48
C ARG A 466 16.92 7.37 -25.32
N ALA A 467 16.62 6.16 -24.85
CA ALA A 467 17.44 5.43 -23.89
C ALA A 467 17.58 3.97 -24.29
N ASN A 468 18.57 3.31 -23.67
CA ASN A 468 18.90 1.91 -23.91
C ASN A 468 18.96 1.09 -22.60
N SER A 469 18.63 1.72 -21.47
CA SER A 469 18.63 1.10 -20.14
C SER A 469 17.23 0.89 -19.58
N SER A 470 16.96 -0.28 -18.99
CA SER A 470 15.76 -0.55 -18.17
C SER A 470 16.11 -1.37 -16.92
N LEU A 471 15.21 -1.41 -15.95
CA LEU A 471 15.36 -2.21 -14.73
C LEU A 471 14.41 -3.41 -14.77
N VAL A 472 14.83 -4.54 -14.19
CA VAL A 472 14.02 -5.76 -14.06
C VAL A 472 14.20 -6.33 -12.64
N PRO A 473 13.23 -6.12 -11.73
CA PRO A 473 13.23 -6.79 -10.44
C PRO A 473 12.93 -8.28 -10.66
N PHE A 474 13.72 -9.15 -10.05
CA PHE A 474 13.57 -10.60 -10.23
C PHE A 474 13.51 -11.34 -8.91
N GLY A 475 12.84 -12.49 -8.90
CA GLY A 475 12.56 -13.25 -7.70
C GLY A 475 11.07 -13.44 -7.47
N TYR A 476 10.73 -14.43 -6.66
CA TYR A 476 9.33 -14.66 -6.33
C TYR A 476 8.87 -13.71 -5.23
N GLY A 477 7.79 -12.97 -5.51
CA GLY A 477 7.22 -11.93 -4.65
C GLY A 477 5.87 -12.30 -4.04
N ASP A 478 5.09 -11.25 -3.74
CA ASP A 478 3.79 -11.18 -3.07
C ASP A 478 3.78 -11.80 -1.66
N GLY A 479 4.18 -13.07 -1.51
CA GLY A 479 4.29 -13.76 -0.22
C GLY A 479 5.72 -13.98 0.28
N GLY A 480 6.72 -13.39 -0.38
CA GLY A 480 8.14 -13.60 -0.11
C GLY A 480 8.77 -14.80 -0.82
N GLY A 481 10.01 -15.12 -0.45
CA GLY A 481 10.85 -16.13 -1.10
C GLY A 481 12.06 -15.50 -1.79
N GLY A 482 11.80 -14.55 -2.70
CA GLY A 482 12.81 -13.84 -3.48
C GLY A 482 13.45 -14.69 -4.58
N PRO A 483 14.62 -14.25 -5.09
CA PRO A 483 15.42 -15.04 -6.03
C PRO A 483 15.74 -16.45 -5.55
N THR A 484 15.89 -17.38 -6.50
CA THR A 484 16.45 -18.71 -6.26
C THR A 484 17.82 -18.86 -6.91
N ARG A 485 18.57 -19.92 -6.55
CA ARG A 485 19.88 -20.21 -7.16
C ARG A 485 19.78 -20.44 -8.67
N GLU A 486 18.67 -20.99 -9.15
CA GLU A 486 18.40 -21.22 -10.57
C GLU A 486 18.23 -19.90 -11.32
N MET A 487 17.60 -18.88 -10.71
CA MET A 487 17.50 -17.55 -11.30
C MET A 487 18.86 -16.84 -11.39
N LEU A 488 19.71 -16.99 -10.37
CA LEU A 488 21.08 -16.44 -10.43
C LEU A 488 21.90 -17.14 -11.52
N ALA A 489 21.81 -18.46 -11.61
CA ALA A 489 22.44 -19.24 -12.66
C ALA A 489 21.95 -18.83 -14.07
N GLN A 490 20.67 -18.49 -14.20
CA GLN A 490 20.09 -17.93 -15.43
C GLN A 490 20.63 -16.53 -15.71
N ALA A 491 20.69 -15.64 -14.70
CA ALA A 491 21.21 -14.28 -14.83
C ALA A 491 22.64 -14.25 -15.39
N HIS A 492 23.50 -15.14 -14.89
CA HIS A 492 24.87 -15.30 -15.39
C HIS A 492 24.94 -15.76 -16.84
N ARG A 493 24.05 -16.68 -17.25
CA ARG A 493 24.01 -17.19 -18.62
C ARG A 493 23.52 -16.18 -19.64
N VAL A 494 22.61 -15.29 -19.23
CA VAL A 494 22.00 -14.28 -20.11
C VAL A 494 22.67 -12.90 -20.00
N ALA A 495 23.71 -12.77 -19.18
CA ALA A 495 24.41 -11.49 -18.95
C ALA A 495 24.85 -10.80 -20.25
N ASP A 496 25.37 -11.56 -21.21
CA ASP A 496 25.79 -11.06 -22.52
C ASP A 496 25.60 -12.14 -23.61
N LEU A 497 24.35 -12.57 -23.83
CA LEU A 497 24.01 -13.68 -24.73
C LEU A 497 23.41 -13.20 -26.07
N ASP A 498 24.00 -13.63 -27.19
CA ASP A 498 23.53 -13.35 -28.56
C ASP A 498 22.08 -13.79 -28.75
N GLY A 499 21.20 -12.82 -29.02
CA GLY A 499 19.74 -12.99 -29.15
C GLY A 499 18.93 -12.48 -27.95
N SER A 500 19.56 -12.15 -26.82
CA SER A 500 18.94 -11.63 -25.61
C SER A 500 19.41 -10.19 -25.34
N PRO A 501 18.66 -9.37 -24.55
CA PRO A 501 19.22 -8.17 -23.93
C PRO A 501 20.46 -8.48 -23.07
N LYS A 502 21.33 -7.49 -22.88
CA LYS A 502 22.42 -7.59 -21.90
C LYS A 502 21.83 -7.44 -20.51
N LEU A 503 22.28 -8.24 -19.56
CA LEU A 503 21.80 -8.23 -18.18
C LEU A 503 22.96 -7.99 -17.21
N ALA A 504 22.78 -7.07 -16.27
CA ALA A 504 23.74 -6.81 -15.21
C ALA A 504 23.04 -6.79 -13.85
N ILE A 505 23.55 -7.55 -12.88
CA ILE A 505 23.09 -7.47 -11.49
C ILE A 505 23.80 -6.27 -10.84
N GLU A 506 23.05 -5.21 -10.56
CA GLU A 506 23.61 -3.94 -10.07
C GLU A 506 22.69 -3.27 -9.03
N PRO A 507 23.22 -2.39 -8.16
CA PRO A 507 22.37 -1.59 -7.27
C PRO A 507 21.39 -0.70 -8.05
N PRO A 508 20.17 -0.48 -7.54
CA PRO A 508 19.17 0.39 -8.20
C PRO A 508 19.69 1.80 -8.52
N ALA A 509 20.50 2.39 -7.64
CA ALA A 509 21.07 3.71 -7.84
C ALA A 509 21.99 3.79 -9.08
N THR A 510 22.67 2.70 -9.43
CA THR A 510 23.50 2.61 -10.65
C THR A 510 22.62 2.68 -11.89
N PHE A 511 21.50 1.95 -11.89
CA PHE A 511 20.51 2.02 -12.96
C PHE A 511 19.95 3.44 -13.11
N PHE A 512 19.45 4.02 -12.01
CA PHE A 512 18.79 5.33 -12.09
C PHE A 512 19.75 6.44 -12.54
N ALA A 513 20.99 6.45 -12.05
CA ALA A 513 22.00 7.39 -12.51
C ALA A 513 22.29 7.24 -14.01
N ARG A 514 22.36 5.99 -14.50
CA ARG A 514 22.56 5.70 -15.93
C ARG A 514 21.35 6.15 -16.75
N ALA A 515 20.14 5.71 -16.39
CA ALA A 515 18.91 6.06 -17.08
C ALA A 515 18.71 7.58 -17.14
N GLU A 516 18.78 8.28 -16.00
CA GLU A 516 18.63 9.73 -15.96
C GLU A 516 19.67 10.46 -16.83
N SER A 517 20.89 9.92 -16.95
CA SER A 517 21.94 10.50 -17.82
C SER A 517 21.78 10.19 -19.32
N GLU A 518 21.18 9.04 -19.67
CA GLU A 518 20.93 8.64 -21.06
C GLU A 518 19.81 9.48 -21.68
N HIS A 519 18.80 9.86 -20.88
CA HIS A 519 17.67 10.63 -21.35
C HIS A 519 17.98 12.14 -21.35
N GLU A 520 18.41 12.69 -22.48
CA GLU A 520 18.71 14.12 -22.63
C GLU A 520 17.48 15.02 -22.39
N GLU A 521 16.26 14.54 -22.72
CA GLU A 521 14.98 15.21 -22.47
C GLU A 521 13.84 14.18 -22.21
N PRO A 522 13.69 13.62 -20.99
CA PRO A 522 12.58 12.72 -20.68
C PRO A 522 11.22 13.42 -20.85
N GLY A 523 10.19 12.66 -21.26
CA GLY A 523 8.81 13.17 -21.27
C GLY A 523 8.37 13.60 -19.87
N THR A 524 7.39 14.51 -19.77
CA THR A 524 6.81 14.92 -18.48
C THR A 524 5.37 14.46 -18.37
N TRP A 525 5.04 13.80 -17.26
CA TRP A 525 3.66 13.51 -16.85
C TRP A 525 3.29 14.40 -15.67
N VAL A 526 2.19 15.15 -15.77
CA VAL A 526 1.77 16.15 -14.78
C VAL A 526 0.56 15.64 -14.00
N GLY A 527 0.60 15.76 -12.66
CA GLY A 527 -0.49 15.40 -11.77
C GLY A 527 -0.44 13.95 -11.32
N GLU A 528 -1.60 13.32 -11.12
CA GLU A 528 -1.71 11.95 -10.64
C GLU A 528 -1.29 10.90 -11.68
N LEU A 529 -0.70 9.80 -11.22
CA LEU A 529 -0.57 8.57 -12.01
C LEU A 529 -1.80 7.72 -11.71
N TYR A 530 -2.89 8.00 -12.42
CA TYR A 530 -4.16 7.30 -12.25
C TYR A 530 -4.07 5.87 -12.78
N LEU A 531 -4.39 4.90 -11.91
CA LEU A 531 -4.47 3.49 -12.27
C LEU A 531 -5.89 3.18 -12.77
N GLU A 532 -5.99 2.68 -14.00
CA GLU A 532 -7.26 2.30 -14.63
C GLU A 532 -7.75 0.93 -14.18
N LEU A 533 -7.54 0.58 -12.92
CA LEU A 533 -7.82 -0.72 -12.31
C LEU A 533 -7.96 -0.54 -10.79
N HIS A 534 -8.57 -1.51 -10.09
CA HIS A 534 -8.66 -1.53 -8.63
C HIS A 534 -9.41 -0.35 -7.99
N ARG A 535 -10.41 0.19 -8.68
CA ARG A 535 -11.18 1.37 -8.24
C ARG A 535 -12.13 1.10 -7.06
N GLY A 536 -12.52 -0.16 -6.85
CA GLY A 536 -13.30 -0.61 -5.69
C GLY A 536 -12.57 -0.47 -4.36
N THR A 537 -11.23 -0.39 -4.39
CA THR A 537 -10.40 -0.20 -3.21
C THR A 537 -10.62 1.15 -2.50
N PHE A 538 -11.24 2.14 -3.17
CA PHE A 538 -11.65 3.39 -2.52
C PHE A 538 -12.87 3.21 -1.60
N THR A 539 -13.61 2.10 -1.70
CA THR A 539 -14.89 1.89 -1.01
C THR A 539 -14.89 0.68 -0.08
N SER A 540 -14.30 -0.46 -0.48
CA SER A 540 -14.36 -1.71 0.31
C SER A 540 -13.76 -1.54 1.71
N GLN A 541 -14.28 -2.23 2.73
CA GLN A 541 -13.76 -2.20 4.11
C GLN A 541 -13.80 -0.80 4.73
N TYR A 542 -15.00 -0.23 4.79
CA TYR A 542 -15.25 1.14 5.22
C TYR A 542 -14.76 1.41 6.65
N GLU A 543 -14.98 0.50 7.60
CA GLU A 543 -14.58 0.73 9.01
C GLU A 543 -13.05 0.84 9.17
N VAL A 544 -12.26 0.19 8.30
CA VAL A 544 -10.79 0.34 8.26
C VAL A 544 -10.42 1.76 7.82
N LYS A 545 -11.01 2.23 6.73
CA LYS A 545 -10.78 3.57 6.16
C LYS A 545 -11.22 4.68 7.10
N LYS A 546 -12.39 4.53 7.71
CA LYS A 546 -12.93 5.43 8.74
C LYS A 546 -12.04 5.46 9.98
N GLY A 547 -11.60 4.29 10.44
CA GLY A 547 -10.66 4.18 11.56
C GLY A 547 -9.31 4.85 11.28
N ASN A 548 -8.75 4.66 10.07
CA ASN A 548 -7.51 5.33 9.66
C ASN A 548 -7.71 6.85 9.67
N ARG A 549 -8.70 7.37 8.93
CA ARG A 549 -8.96 8.82 8.85
C ARG A 549 -9.21 9.43 10.23
N ARG A 550 -9.96 8.74 11.09
CA ARG A 550 -10.21 9.17 12.47
C ARG A 550 -8.91 9.29 13.26
N ASN A 551 -8.05 8.28 13.18
CA ASN A 551 -6.79 8.24 13.94
C ASN A 551 -5.75 9.22 13.40
N GLU A 552 -5.69 9.49 12.09
CA GLU A 552 -4.85 10.55 11.52
C GLU A 552 -5.20 11.93 12.11
N HIS A 553 -6.49 12.26 12.14
CA HIS A 553 -6.97 13.52 12.71
C HIS A 553 -6.78 13.58 14.23
N LEU A 554 -6.94 12.45 14.94
CA LEU A 554 -6.65 12.39 16.38
C LEU A 554 -5.16 12.51 16.69
N LEU A 555 -4.27 11.96 15.87
CA LEU A 555 -2.83 12.10 16.03
C LEU A 555 -2.41 13.56 15.82
N ARG A 556 -2.93 14.21 14.78
CA ARG A 556 -2.75 15.64 14.57
C ARG A 556 -3.22 16.46 15.78
N ASP A 557 -4.41 16.19 16.30
CA ASP A 557 -4.94 16.86 17.50
C ASP A 557 -4.04 16.62 18.72
N ALA A 558 -3.64 15.37 18.96
CA ALA A 558 -2.82 14.99 20.10
C ALA A 558 -1.47 15.70 20.04
N GLU A 559 -0.80 15.72 18.89
CA GLU A 559 0.46 16.42 18.71
C GLU A 559 0.31 17.93 18.94
N LEU A 560 -0.72 18.57 18.37
CA LEU A 560 -0.98 19.99 18.56
C LEU A 560 -1.12 20.34 20.06
N TRP A 561 -2.01 19.64 20.77
CA TRP A 561 -2.34 19.99 22.14
C TRP A 561 -1.23 19.58 23.12
N CYS A 562 -0.64 18.40 22.96
CA CYS A 562 0.50 17.98 23.78
C CYS A 562 1.73 18.88 23.55
N THR A 563 2.00 19.30 22.30
CA THR A 563 3.08 20.26 22.02
C THR A 563 2.80 21.60 22.66
N THR A 564 1.58 22.12 22.52
CA THR A 564 1.20 23.41 23.12
C THR A 564 1.34 23.38 24.65
N ALA A 565 0.88 22.30 25.30
CA ALA A 565 0.99 22.12 26.74
C ALA A 565 2.46 21.95 27.18
N ALA A 566 3.26 21.18 26.45
CA ALA A 566 4.68 20.98 26.75
C ALA A 566 5.53 22.25 26.56
N VAL A 567 5.26 23.02 25.51
CA VAL A 567 5.95 24.30 25.28
C VAL A 567 5.66 25.30 26.42
N ARG A 568 4.46 25.23 27.00
CA ARG A 568 4.04 26.04 28.16
C ARG A 568 4.46 25.46 29.51
N GLY A 569 5.20 24.35 29.53
CA GLY A 569 5.69 23.72 30.77
C GLY A 569 4.59 23.07 31.62
N LEU A 570 3.45 22.71 31.01
CA LEU A 570 2.31 22.11 31.71
C LEU A 570 2.35 20.57 31.72
N MET A 571 3.09 19.96 30.81
CA MET A 571 3.29 18.51 30.74
C MET A 571 4.59 18.15 30.03
N ASP A 572 5.05 16.92 30.22
CA ASP A 572 6.07 16.32 29.36
C ASP A 572 5.44 15.89 28.03
N TYR A 573 6.15 16.09 26.92
CA TYR A 573 5.67 15.68 25.60
C TYR A 573 5.77 14.15 25.44
N PRO A 574 4.67 13.42 25.15
CA PRO A 574 4.67 11.97 25.03
C PRO A 574 5.21 11.49 23.66
N GLY A 575 6.38 11.98 23.26
CA GLY A 575 6.91 11.82 21.90
C GLY A 575 7.13 10.36 21.48
N GLU A 576 7.75 9.54 22.33
CA GLU A 576 7.99 8.12 22.03
C GLU A 576 6.67 7.37 21.82
N ARG A 577 5.68 7.63 22.67
CA ARG A 577 4.37 6.96 22.56
C ARG A 577 3.61 7.39 21.32
N LEU A 578 3.63 8.68 20.97
CA LEU A 578 3.04 9.17 19.72
C LEU A 578 3.73 8.57 18.49
N ALA A 579 5.06 8.44 18.52
CA ALA A 579 5.83 7.80 17.45
C ALA A 579 5.50 6.31 17.29
N GLU A 580 5.28 5.57 18.39
CA GLU A 580 4.76 4.19 18.34
C GLU A 580 3.39 4.11 17.68
N ILE A 581 2.44 4.95 18.11
CA ILE A 581 1.08 4.96 17.55
C ILE A 581 1.13 5.31 16.06
N TRP A 582 1.92 6.31 15.67
CA TRP A 582 2.12 6.65 14.27
C TRP A 582 2.68 5.48 13.45
N ARG A 583 3.70 4.78 13.92
CA ARG A 583 4.25 3.61 13.23
C ARG A 583 3.21 2.50 13.06
N THR A 584 2.32 2.31 14.05
CA THR A 584 1.18 1.39 13.93
C THR A 584 0.17 1.86 12.87
N ILE A 585 -0.18 3.15 12.84
CA ILE A 585 -1.09 3.69 11.81
C ILE A 585 -0.44 3.58 10.42
N CYS A 586 0.85 3.91 10.28
CA CYS A 586 1.59 3.73 9.03
C CYS A 586 1.61 2.26 8.58
N LEU A 587 1.73 1.30 9.50
CA LEU A 587 1.61 -0.12 9.17
C LEU A 587 0.25 -0.46 8.56
N TYR A 588 -0.85 0.04 9.14
CA TYR A 588 -2.20 -0.22 8.63
C TYR A 588 -2.53 0.52 7.32
N GLN A 589 -1.66 1.44 6.89
CA GLN A 589 -1.73 2.12 5.60
C GLN A 589 -1.05 1.35 4.46
N PHE A 590 -0.58 0.13 4.73
CA PHE A 590 -0.07 -0.78 3.69
C PHE A 590 -1.08 -0.92 2.54
N HIS A 591 -0.58 -1.05 1.30
CA HIS A 591 -1.41 -0.99 0.08
C HIS A 591 -2.45 -2.11 -0.05
N ASP A 592 -2.39 -3.17 0.76
CA ASP A 592 -3.49 -4.16 0.83
C ASP A 592 -4.38 -4.06 2.06
N ILE A 593 -3.93 -3.38 3.11
CA ILE A 593 -4.70 -3.24 4.36
C ILE A 593 -5.69 -2.09 4.23
N LEU A 594 -5.20 -0.87 4.01
CA LEU A 594 -6.07 0.32 3.95
C LEU A 594 -7.03 0.30 2.75
N PRO A 595 -6.60 -0.14 1.55
CA PRO A 595 -7.48 -0.19 0.38
C PRO A 595 -8.55 -1.29 0.47
N GLY A 596 -8.49 -2.18 1.47
CA GLY A 596 -9.58 -3.12 1.73
C GLY A 596 -9.49 -4.41 0.90
N SER A 597 -8.27 -4.87 0.60
CA SER A 597 -7.96 -6.03 -0.22
C SER A 597 -7.32 -7.25 0.49
N ALA A 598 -7.19 -7.26 1.81
CA ALA A 598 -6.76 -8.37 2.65
C ALA A 598 -7.91 -9.23 3.25
N ILE A 599 -7.60 -10.38 3.85
CA ILE A 599 -8.56 -11.33 4.45
C ILE A 599 -9.23 -10.81 5.74
N ALA A 600 -10.39 -11.39 6.09
CA ALA A 600 -11.19 -11.03 7.26
C ALA A 600 -10.42 -10.97 8.59
N TRP A 601 -9.43 -11.85 8.79
CA TRP A 601 -8.58 -11.82 9.99
C TRP A 601 -7.87 -10.48 10.15
N VAL A 602 -7.28 -9.96 9.06
CA VAL A 602 -6.55 -8.68 9.08
C VAL A 602 -7.46 -7.56 9.56
N TYR A 603 -8.68 -7.46 9.04
CA TYR A 603 -9.58 -6.37 9.41
C TYR A 603 -10.12 -6.47 10.81
N ARG A 604 -10.40 -7.68 11.31
CA ARG A 604 -10.79 -7.83 12.72
C ARG A 604 -9.74 -7.22 13.65
N GLU A 605 -8.47 -7.48 13.41
CA GLU A 605 -7.37 -6.96 14.23
C GLU A 605 -7.20 -5.44 14.05
N VAL A 606 -7.15 -4.97 12.81
CA VAL A 606 -6.95 -3.55 12.49
C VAL A 606 -8.08 -2.68 13.05
N ILE A 607 -9.34 -3.11 12.91
CA ILE A 607 -10.51 -2.38 13.46
C ILE A 607 -10.41 -2.32 14.99
N ALA A 608 -10.09 -3.43 15.65
CA ALA A 608 -9.93 -3.47 17.10
C ALA A 608 -8.82 -2.52 17.58
N ASP A 609 -7.67 -2.50 16.89
CA ASP A 609 -6.56 -1.60 17.22
C ASP A 609 -6.90 -0.13 16.93
N HIS A 610 -7.61 0.17 15.84
CA HIS A 610 -8.10 1.52 15.56
C HIS A 610 -8.97 2.06 16.70
N HIS A 611 -9.88 1.25 17.25
CA HIS A 611 -10.69 1.66 18.40
C HIS A 611 -9.84 1.92 19.64
N ARG A 612 -8.88 1.03 19.95
CA ARG A 612 -7.97 1.19 21.09
C ARG A 612 -7.15 2.48 20.96
N ILE A 613 -6.58 2.72 19.79
CA ILE A 613 -5.77 3.92 19.48
C ILE A 613 -6.64 5.19 19.57
N SER A 614 -7.84 5.17 19.01
CA SER A 614 -8.77 6.31 19.08
C SER A 614 -9.10 6.72 20.52
N ASN A 615 -9.30 5.73 21.41
CA ASN A 615 -9.54 5.98 22.82
C ASN A 615 -8.31 6.59 23.50
N GLU A 616 -7.14 5.99 23.28
CA GLU A 616 -5.88 6.46 23.87
C GLU A 616 -5.54 7.91 23.46
N LEU A 617 -5.64 8.22 22.17
CA LEU A 617 -5.41 9.58 21.66
C LEU A 617 -6.43 10.58 22.21
N THR A 618 -7.70 10.16 22.35
CA THR A 618 -8.74 11.01 22.92
C THR A 618 -8.43 11.38 24.38
N GLU A 619 -7.92 10.44 25.17
CA GLU A 619 -7.49 10.71 26.55
C GLU A 619 -6.29 11.67 26.60
N LEU A 620 -5.28 11.48 25.73
CA LEU A 620 -4.13 12.39 25.63
C LEU A 620 -4.56 13.82 25.27
N ILE A 621 -5.43 13.97 24.27
CA ILE A 621 -5.99 15.27 23.87
C ILE A 621 -6.76 15.90 25.03
N HIS A 622 -7.64 15.13 25.67
CA HIS A 622 -8.47 15.61 26.76
C HIS A 622 -7.60 16.10 27.92
N HIS A 623 -6.58 15.34 28.31
CA HIS A 623 -5.65 15.72 29.35
C HIS A 623 -4.89 17.01 29.02
N ALA A 624 -4.32 17.11 27.81
CA ALA A 624 -3.60 18.31 27.38
C ALA A 624 -4.51 19.55 27.36
N GLN A 625 -5.74 19.43 26.86
CA GLN A 625 -6.71 20.53 26.83
C GLN A 625 -7.14 20.98 28.22
N GLN A 626 -7.34 20.06 29.17
CA GLN A 626 -7.64 20.41 30.56
C GLN A 626 -6.52 21.22 31.21
N LEU A 627 -5.26 20.79 31.02
CA LEU A 627 -4.10 21.52 31.52
C LEU A 627 -4.00 22.91 30.90
N LEU A 628 -4.28 23.03 29.60
CA LEU A 628 -4.24 24.31 28.87
C LEU A 628 -5.35 25.27 29.29
N ALA A 629 -6.57 24.76 29.50
CA ALA A 629 -7.71 25.56 29.93
C ALA A 629 -7.53 26.09 31.37
N GLY A 630 -6.83 25.32 32.23
CA GLY A 630 -6.58 25.68 33.62
C GLY A 630 -7.86 25.80 34.45
N ASP A 631 -7.79 26.55 35.54
CA ASP A 631 -8.95 26.80 36.40
C ASP A 631 -9.87 27.88 35.80
N GLY A 632 -11.18 27.60 35.78
CA GLY A 632 -12.19 28.56 35.31
C GLY A 632 -13.59 27.95 35.19
N ASN A 633 -14.59 28.81 35.10
CA ASN A 633 -16.01 28.42 34.94
C ASN A 633 -16.60 28.88 33.60
N GLU A 634 -15.76 29.31 32.66
CA GLU A 634 -16.21 29.64 31.31
C GLU A 634 -16.14 28.39 30.44
N GLU A 635 -17.14 28.18 29.58
CA GLU A 635 -17.10 27.11 28.59
C GLU A 635 -16.21 27.53 27.42
N ILE A 636 -15.11 26.81 27.25
CA ILE A 636 -14.09 27.01 26.21
C ILE A 636 -14.29 25.96 25.11
N VAL A 637 -14.31 26.42 23.86
CA VAL A 637 -14.38 25.60 22.66
C VAL A 637 -13.00 25.54 22.03
N PHE A 638 -12.37 24.37 22.11
CA PHE A 638 -11.12 24.05 21.44
C PHE A 638 -11.38 23.65 19.99
N ASP A 639 -10.65 24.28 19.08
CA ASP A 639 -10.68 23.97 17.65
C ASP A 639 -9.25 23.77 17.14
N SER A 640 -8.95 22.55 16.69
CA SER A 640 -7.65 22.17 16.13
C SER A 640 -7.53 22.38 14.61
N ALA A 641 -8.60 22.85 13.96
CA ALA A 641 -8.55 23.14 12.53
C ALA A 641 -7.55 24.26 12.23
N PRO A 642 -6.80 24.13 11.12
CA PRO A 642 -5.85 25.17 10.70
C PRO A 642 -6.54 26.43 10.18
N ILE A 643 -7.83 26.34 9.85
CA ILE A 643 -8.64 27.45 9.33
C ILE A 643 -9.80 27.69 10.30
N ALA A 644 -9.98 28.93 10.74
CA ALA A 644 -11.05 29.31 11.66
C ALA A 644 -12.42 29.03 11.04
N ARG A 645 -13.42 28.68 11.87
CA ARG A 645 -14.77 28.34 11.45
C ARG A 645 -15.74 29.45 11.84
N PRO A 646 -16.12 30.36 10.92
CA PRO A 646 -16.97 31.50 11.27
C PRO A 646 -18.29 31.08 11.92
N TRP A 647 -18.95 30.05 11.39
CA TRP A 647 -20.21 29.51 11.91
C TRP A 647 -20.11 28.88 13.31
N ALA A 648 -18.90 28.52 13.76
CA ALA A 648 -18.66 28.02 15.11
C ALA A 648 -17.97 29.04 16.00
N SER A 649 -17.66 30.23 15.47
CA SER A 649 -16.93 31.33 16.14
C SER A 649 -15.69 30.85 16.89
N THR A 650 -14.94 29.92 16.29
CA THR A 650 -13.78 29.29 16.91
C THR A 650 -12.49 30.06 16.63
N VAL A 651 -11.50 29.85 17.50
CA VAL A 651 -10.11 30.27 17.28
C VAL A 651 -9.36 29.09 16.66
N ALA A 652 -8.80 29.27 15.46
CA ALA A 652 -8.04 28.22 14.79
C ALA A 652 -6.83 27.79 15.64
N MET A 653 -6.68 26.48 15.87
CA MET A 653 -5.65 25.87 16.73
C MET A 653 -5.59 26.47 18.15
N GLY A 654 -6.71 26.97 18.66
CA GLY A 654 -6.83 27.59 19.97
C GLY A 654 -8.12 27.19 20.70
N GLY A 655 -8.34 27.81 21.86
CA GLY A 655 -9.53 27.66 22.69
C GLY A 655 -10.21 29.01 22.91
N GLY A 656 -11.38 29.21 22.31
CA GLY A 656 -12.18 30.44 22.45
C GLY A 656 -13.37 30.26 23.39
N LYS A 657 -13.99 31.35 23.85
CA LYS A 657 -15.27 31.25 24.58
C LYS A 657 -16.35 30.67 23.66
N ALA A 658 -17.22 29.81 24.19
CA ALA A 658 -18.34 29.28 23.44
C ALA A 658 -19.22 30.42 22.88
N PRO A 659 -19.58 30.40 21.59
CA PRO A 659 -20.44 31.43 21.02
C PRO A 659 -21.85 31.40 21.61
N SER A 660 -22.44 32.58 21.78
CA SER A 660 -23.88 32.73 22.01
C SER A 660 -24.62 32.73 20.66
N ILE A 661 -25.32 31.66 20.34
CA ILE A 661 -26.17 31.59 19.13
C ILE A 661 -27.52 32.23 19.47
N THR A 662 -27.91 33.29 18.74
CA THR A 662 -29.12 34.09 19.03
C THR A 662 -30.21 33.98 17.97
N GLU A 663 -29.91 33.46 16.78
CA GLU A 663 -30.87 33.31 15.68
C GLU A 663 -31.35 31.85 15.59
N GLY A 664 -32.59 31.63 15.18
CA GLY A 664 -33.24 30.32 15.14
C GLY A 664 -33.48 29.82 13.71
N VAL A 665 -33.70 28.52 13.55
CA VAL A 665 -34.08 27.91 12.26
C VAL A 665 -35.60 27.96 12.10
N HIS A 666 -36.08 28.58 11.03
CA HIS A 666 -37.49 28.63 10.63
C HIS A 666 -37.90 27.36 9.88
N THR A 667 -39.11 26.88 10.16
CA THR A 667 -39.64 25.65 9.55
C THR A 667 -41.09 25.82 9.16
N GLU A 668 -41.46 25.26 8.01
CA GLU A 668 -42.83 25.16 7.53
C GLU A 668 -43.10 23.72 7.07
N GLU A 669 -44.19 23.13 7.54
CA GLU A 669 -44.67 21.81 7.11
C GLU A 669 -45.78 22.03 6.08
N THR A 670 -45.65 21.40 4.92
CA THR A 670 -46.60 21.52 3.80
C THR A 670 -47.24 20.16 3.52
N GLU A 671 -48.27 20.10 2.67
CA GLU A 671 -48.84 18.82 2.24
C GLU A 671 -47.82 17.94 1.48
N ASP A 672 -46.82 18.56 0.87
CA ASP A 672 -45.83 17.91 0.02
C ASP A 672 -44.49 17.61 0.74
N GLY A 673 -44.30 18.07 1.98
CA GLY A 673 -43.09 17.83 2.77
C GLY A 673 -42.73 18.94 3.77
N PHE A 674 -41.45 19.35 3.81
CA PHE A 674 -40.90 20.28 4.79
C PHE A 674 -40.04 21.36 4.13
N ILE A 675 -40.12 22.59 4.65
CA ILE A 675 -39.22 23.69 4.31
C ILE A 675 -38.46 24.09 5.57
N VAL A 676 -37.14 24.19 5.47
CA VAL A 676 -36.22 24.54 6.56
C VAL A 676 -35.32 25.69 6.11
N ASP A 677 -35.32 26.79 6.85
CA ASP A 677 -34.63 28.03 6.50
C ASP A 677 -33.89 28.58 7.73
N ASN A 678 -32.59 28.85 7.61
CA ASN A 678 -31.78 29.45 8.68
C ASN A 678 -31.23 30.84 8.34
N GLY A 679 -31.76 31.48 7.30
CA GLY A 679 -31.31 32.79 6.80
C GLY A 679 -30.09 32.73 5.89
N LEU A 680 -29.31 31.63 5.89
CA LEU A 680 -28.16 31.44 5.01
C LEU A 680 -28.49 30.51 3.84
N LEU A 681 -29.26 29.45 4.12
CA LEU A 681 -29.81 28.55 3.12
C LEU A 681 -31.28 28.28 3.39
N ARG A 682 -31.99 27.89 2.32
CA ARG A 682 -33.36 27.37 2.39
C ARG A 682 -33.44 26.02 1.70
N MET A 683 -33.77 25.00 2.47
CA MET A 683 -33.90 23.61 2.02
C MET A 683 -35.38 23.21 1.96
N THR A 684 -35.81 22.65 0.83
CA THR A 684 -37.12 22.01 0.68
C THR A 684 -36.93 20.51 0.52
N VAL A 685 -37.62 19.73 1.35
CA VAL A 685 -37.58 18.27 1.37
C VAL A 685 -38.99 17.73 1.13
N ASP A 686 -39.14 16.78 0.23
CA ASP A 686 -40.44 16.15 -0.01
C ASP A 686 -40.82 15.12 1.08
N ALA A 687 -42.05 14.60 1.00
CA ALA A 687 -42.55 13.57 1.91
C ALA A 687 -41.69 12.28 1.93
N HIS A 688 -40.87 12.04 0.90
CA HIS A 688 -39.96 10.90 0.78
C HIS A 688 -38.53 11.18 1.29
N GLY A 689 -38.29 12.36 1.87
CA GLY A 689 -37.01 12.72 2.45
C GLY A 689 -35.94 13.08 1.43
N LEU A 690 -36.33 13.40 0.20
CA LEU A 690 -35.41 13.87 -0.85
C LEU A 690 -35.43 15.39 -0.94
N ILE A 691 -34.27 15.99 -1.19
CA ILE A 691 -34.13 17.44 -1.30
C ILE A 691 -34.50 17.86 -2.72
N THR A 692 -35.58 18.63 -2.85
CA THR A 692 -36.07 19.14 -4.14
C THR A 692 -35.56 20.53 -4.47
N HIS A 693 -35.26 21.33 -3.44
CA HIS A 693 -34.66 22.66 -3.56
C HIS A 693 -33.64 22.86 -2.45
N LEU A 694 -32.48 23.43 -2.79
CA LEU A 694 -31.48 23.87 -1.82
C LEU A 694 -30.90 25.21 -2.27
N VAL A 695 -31.54 26.27 -1.77
CA VAL A 695 -31.30 27.64 -2.20
C VAL A 695 -30.25 28.29 -1.32
N ASP A 696 -29.21 28.85 -1.93
CA ASP A 696 -28.34 29.83 -1.27
C ASP A 696 -29.09 31.15 -1.15
N THR A 697 -29.33 31.62 0.08
CA THR A 697 -30.13 32.81 0.33
C THR A 697 -29.44 34.09 -0.19
N ALA A 698 -28.10 34.11 -0.25
CA ALA A 698 -27.35 35.28 -0.69
C ALA A 698 -27.50 35.54 -2.20
N SER A 699 -27.34 34.51 -3.02
CA SER A 699 -27.52 34.60 -4.49
C SER A 699 -28.96 34.39 -4.95
N GLY A 700 -29.80 33.74 -4.13
CA GLY A 700 -31.13 33.28 -4.49
C GLY A 700 -31.12 32.09 -5.46
N ARG A 701 -29.96 31.48 -5.72
CA ARG A 701 -29.81 30.38 -6.67
C ARG A 701 -30.07 29.05 -5.99
N ASP A 702 -30.80 28.19 -6.69
CA ASP A 702 -30.99 26.80 -6.29
C ASP A 702 -29.84 25.93 -6.76
N ALA A 703 -29.26 25.15 -5.84
CA ALA A 703 -28.23 24.18 -6.16
C ALA A 703 -28.81 22.90 -6.76
N ILE A 704 -30.10 22.60 -6.61
CA ILE A 704 -30.72 21.41 -7.17
C ILE A 704 -31.29 21.73 -8.57
N PRO A 705 -30.91 20.97 -9.61
CA PRO A 705 -31.47 21.17 -10.95
C PRO A 705 -32.97 20.90 -10.96
N ALA A 706 -33.71 21.67 -11.76
CA ALA A 706 -35.17 21.53 -11.86
C ALA A 706 -35.59 20.09 -12.21
N GLY A 707 -36.52 19.54 -11.41
CA GLY A 707 -37.04 18.18 -11.58
C GLY A 707 -36.11 17.06 -11.07
N GLN A 708 -34.91 17.38 -10.59
CA GLN A 708 -34.01 16.43 -9.94
C GLN A 708 -34.21 16.42 -8.42
N ARG A 709 -33.64 15.42 -7.75
CA ARG A 709 -33.75 15.24 -6.30
C ARG A 709 -32.40 14.85 -5.70
N GLY A 710 -31.97 15.61 -4.69
CA GLY A 710 -30.78 15.31 -3.87
C GLY A 710 -31.10 14.43 -2.67
N ASN A 711 -30.07 14.09 -1.89
CA ASN A 711 -30.15 13.12 -0.79
C ASN A 711 -30.62 11.73 -1.26
N LEU A 712 -30.23 11.32 -2.46
CA LEU A 712 -30.72 10.11 -3.09
C LEU A 712 -29.75 8.95 -2.91
N LEU A 713 -30.15 7.92 -2.18
CA LEU A 713 -29.43 6.65 -2.16
C LEU A 713 -29.71 5.85 -3.43
N GLN A 714 -28.66 5.28 -4.00
CA GLN A 714 -28.70 4.50 -5.23
C GLN A 714 -28.03 3.15 -5.02
N MET A 715 -28.71 2.07 -5.41
CA MET A 715 -28.16 0.72 -5.45
C MET A 715 -27.72 0.39 -6.87
N HIS A 716 -26.48 -0.06 -6.99
CA HIS A 716 -25.88 -0.51 -8.23
C HIS A 716 -25.52 -2.00 -8.13
N PRO A 717 -25.77 -2.82 -9.16
CA PRO A 717 -25.16 -4.12 -9.27
C PRO A 717 -23.65 -3.96 -9.39
N ASP A 718 -22.89 -4.74 -8.63
CA ASP A 718 -21.44 -4.70 -8.60
C ASP A 718 -20.87 -6.10 -8.51
N PHE A 719 -20.66 -6.69 -9.68
CA PHE A 719 -20.03 -7.99 -9.84
C PHE A 719 -18.96 -7.82 -10.93
N PRO A 720 -17.74 -7.40 -10.57
CA PRO A 720 -16.67 -7.11 -11.53
C PRO A 720 -16.21 -8.39 -12.24
N ASN A 721 -15.50 -8.23 -13.35
CA ASN A 721 -14.99 -9.36 -14.14
C ASN A 721 -14.03 -10.25 -13.33
N MET A 722 -13.18 -9.64 -12.48
CA MET A 722 -12.28 -10.29 -11.54
C MET A 722 -12.10 -9.38 -10.32
N TRP A 723 -11.58 -9.95 -9.22
CA TRP A 723 -11.17 -9.22 -8.01
C TRP A 723 -12.28 -8.42 -7.31
N ASP A 724 -13.23 -9.13 -6.69
CA ASP A 724 -14.40 -8.57 -6.02
C ASP A 724 -14.13 -7.31 -5.18
N ALA A 725 -13.20 -7.34 -4.22
CA ALA A 725 -12.91 -6.17 -3.37
C ALA A 725 -12.15 -5.04 -4.09
N TRP A 726 -11.33 -5.38 -5.08
CA TRP A 726 -10.48 -4.41 -5.75
C TRP A 726 -11.23 -3.64 -6.82
N ASP A 727 -12.01 -4.29 -7.67
CA ASP A 727 -12.48 -3.69 -8.92
C ASP A 727 -13.91 -3.16 -8.82
N ILE A 728 -14.15 -2.08 -9.55
CA ILE A 728 -15.47 -1.66 -10.02
C ILE A 728 -15.31 -1.50 -11.52
N ASP A 729 -16.14 -2.19 -12.29
CA ASP A 729 -16.16 -2.12 -13.75
C ASP A 729 -17.22 -1.12 -14.25
N PRO A 730 -17.02 -0.45 -15.40
CA PRO A 730 -17.87 0.65 -15.84
C PRO A 730 -19.36 0.29 -16.03
N PHE A 731 -19.68 -1.00 -16.23
CA PHE A 731 -21.05 -1.46 -16.40
C PHE A 731 -21.90 -1.44 -15.11
N TYR A 732 -21.31 -1.18 -13.92
CA TYR A 732 -22.07 -0.96 -12.69
C TYR A 732 -23.10 0.18 -12.83
N ALA A 733 -22.81 1.15 -13.71
CA ALA A 733 -23.66 2.31 -13.95
C ALA A 733 -24.84 2.04 -14.90
N ASN A 734 -24.88 0.89 -15.59
CA ASN A 734 -25.90 0.59 -16.59
C ASN A 734 -27.28 0.31 -15.98
N ASN A 735 -27.31 -0.17 -14.74
CA ASN A 735 -28.53 -0.48 -14.00
C ASN A 735 -28.44 0.19 -12.64
N VAL A 736 -29.40 1.06 -12.33
CA VAL A 736 -29.43 1.81 -11.06
C VAL A 736 -30.83 1.73 -10.47
N THR A 737 -30.90 1.35 -9.20
CA THR A 737 -32.15 1.37 -8.43
C THR A 737 -32.10 2.55 -7.46
N ASN A 738 -32.98 3.53 -7.67
CA ASN A 738 -33.15 4.63 -6.74
C ASN A 738 -33.91 4.15 -5.51
N LEU A 739 -33.47 4.58 -4.32
CA LEU A 739 -34.15 4.33 -3.07
C LEU A 739 -34.94 5.60 -2.69
N ASP A 740 -36.15 5.75 -3.22
CA ASP A 740 -36.97 6.97 -3.15
C ASP A 740 -38.34 6.77 -2.49
N ASP A 741 -38.56 5.63 -1.83
CA ASP A 741 -39.82 5.24 -1.19
C ASP A 741 -39.88 5.51 0.33
N GLY A 742 -38.95 6.32 0.85
CA GLY A 742 -38.86 6.67 2.26
C GLY A 742 -40.06 7.48 2.78
N HIS A 743 -40.13 7.63 4.10
CA HIS A 743 -41.06 8.54 4.77
C HIS A 743 -40.30 9.50 5.68
N ALA A 744 -40.39 10.80 5.39
CA ALA A 744 -39.70 11.84 6.14
C ALA A 744 -40.46 12.25 7.40
N THR A 745 -39.71 12.56 8.46
CA THR A 745 -40.22 13.12 9.71
C THR A 745 -39.32 14.27 10.16
N MET A 746 -39.90 15.35 10.68
CA MET A 746 -39.15 16.49 11.19
C MET A 746 -39.09 16.47 12.72
N SER A 747 -37.93 16.80 13.26
CA SER A 747 -37.70 16.96 14.70
C SER A 747 -36.84 18.20 14.98
N ARG A 748 -36.95 18.73 16.21
CA ARG A 748 -36.19 19.92 16.65
C ARG A 748 -35.45 19.61 17.95
N LYS A 749 -34.16 19.98 18.01
CA LYS A 749 -33.32 19.87 19.22
C LYS A 749 -32.65 21.22 19.47
N GLY A 750 -33.14 21.95 20.49
CA GLY A 750 -32.79 23.37 20.65
C GLY A 750 -33.26 24.17 19.43
N GLU A 751 -32.35 24.97 18.86
CA GLU A 751 -32.64 25.75 17.63
C GLU A 751 -32.33 25.00 16.33
N SER A 752 -31.77 23.79 16.41
CA SER A 752 -31.44 22.97 15.23
C SER A 752 -32.63 22.10 14.81
N VAL A 753 -32.78 21.92 13.50
CA VAL A 753 -33.87 21.13 12.89
C VAL A 753 -33.27 19.94 12.16
N THR A 754 -33.86 18.77 12.34
CA THR A 754 -33.45 17.54 11.66
C THR A 754 -34.63 16.89 10.97
N ILE A 755 -34.48 16.59 9.68
CA ILE A 755 -35.40 15.73 8.94
C ILE A 755 -34.79 14.33 8.86
N SER A 756 -35.53 13.33 9.32
CA SER A 756 -35.11 11.92 9.33
C SER A 756 -35.98 11.12 8.36
N VAL A 757 -35.33 10.27 7.56
CA VAL A 757 -35.99 9.36 6.62
C VAL A 757 -35.37 7.98 6.73
N THR A 758 -36.21 6.95 6.80
CA THR A 758 -35.78 5.54 6.78
C THR A 758 -36.25 4.88 5.50
N ARG A 759 -35.38 4.05 4.91
CA ARG A 759 -35.63 3.26 3.70
C ARG A 759 -35.22 1.81 3.94
N THR A 760 -35.92 0.88 3.31
CA THR A 760 -35.60 -0.55 3.33
C THR A 760 -35.40 -1.05 1.91
N PHE A 761 -34.37 -1.84 1.66
CA PHE A 761 -34.04 -2.34 0.33
C PHE A 761 -33.33 -3.70 0.45
N GLY A 762 -33.72 -4.67 -0.39
CA GLY A 762 -33.17 -6.02 -0.28
C GLY A 762 -33.35 -6.60 1.13
N ARG A 763 -32.23 -6.90 1.79
CA ARG A 763 -32.09 -7.36 3.18
C ARG A 763 -31.54 -6.27 4.11
N SER A 764 -31.42 -5.05 3.62
CA SER A 764 -30.74 -3.94 4.28
C SER A 764 -31.70 -2.77 4.57
N SER A 765 -31.26 -1.85 5.41
CA SER A 765 -31.99 -0.60 5.67
C SER A 765 -31.04 0.57 5.84
N ALA A 766 -31.54 1.78 5.59
CA ALA A 766 -30.79 3.00 5.80
C ALA A 766 -31.65 4.10 6.41
N THR A 767 -31.10 4.82 7.38
CA THR A 767 -31.69 6.03 7.96
C THR A 767 -30.80 7.22 7.64
N GLN A 768 -31.35 8.21 6.92
CA GLN A 768 -30.69 9.49 6.66
C GLN A 768 -31.27 10.59 7.54
N SER A 769 -30.40 11.41 8.11
CA SER A 769 -30.76 12.60 8.90
C SER A 769 -30.13 13.85 8.28
N LEU A 770 -30.98 14.79 7.90
CA LEU A 770 -30.64 16.10 7.34
C LEU A 770 -30.78 17.16 8.42
N THR A 771 -29.67 17.69 8.94
CA THR A 771 -29.67 18.68 10.02
C THR A 771 -29.24 20.06 9.53
N ILE A 772 -30.07 21.06 9.81
CA ILE A 772 -29.75 22.49 9.66
C ILE A 772 -29.56 23.09 11.05
N ASN A 773 -28.43 23.77 11.28
CA ASN A 773 -28.17 24.51 12.52
C ASN A 773 -28.28 26.01 12.25
N PRO A 774 -28.61 26.83 13.26
CA PRO A 774 -28.53 28.27 13.10
C PRO A 774 -27.08 28.73 12.86
N GLY A 775 -26.91 29.72 11.98
CA GLY A 775 -25.60 30.28 11.64
C GLY A 775 -24.65 29.35 10.87
N ASP A 776 -25.08 28.13 10.54
CA ASP A 776 -24.29 27.13 9.81
C ASP A 776 -24.75 27.09 8.34
N PRO A 777 -23.92 27.47 7.35
CA PRO A 777 -24.32 27.57 5.95
C PRO A 777 -24.42 26.20 5.24
N ARG A 778 -24.55 25.11 6.00
CA ARG A 778 -24.44 23.75 5.48
C ARG A 778 -25.60 22.87 5.89
N VAL A 779 -25.94 21.95 5.01
CA VAL A 779 -26.77 20.78 5.32
C VAL A 779 -25.86 19.69 5.86
N LYS A 780 -26.08 19.26 7.11
CA LYS A 780 -25.38 18.10 7.69
C LYS A 780 -26.16 16.82 7.38
N VAL A 781 -25.52 15.87 6.72
CA VAL A 781 -26.15 14.63 6.27
C VAL A 781 -25.49 13.46 7.00
N ARG A 782 -26.25 12.82 7.89
CA ARG A 782 -25.86 11.53 8.48
C ARG A 782 -26.60 10.42 7.74
N THR A 783 -25.90 9.37 7.36
CA THR A 783 -26.49 8.17 6.77
C THR A 783 -26.03 6.97 7.59
N HIS A 784 -26.97 6.38 8.32
CA HIS A 784 -26.77 5.11 9.02
C HIS A 784 -27.30 3.99 8.12
N VAL A 785 -26.54 2.91 7.94
CA VAL A 785 -26.90 1.77 7.10
C VAL A 785 -26.72 0.48 7.89
N ASP A 786 -27.75 -0.35 7.92
CA ASP A 786 -27.68 -1.76 8.31
C ASP A 786 -27.56 -2.58 7.03
N TRP A 787 -26.32 -3.00 6.69
CA TRP A 787 -25.93 -3.52 5.38
C TRP A 787 -25.76 -5.03 5.37
N HIS A 788 -26.54 -5.68 4.49
CA HIS A 788 -26.50 -7.12 4.25
C HIS A 788 -26.58 -7.47 2.76
N GLU A 789 -26.30 -6.53 1.84
CA GLU A 789 -26.25 -6.82 0.41
C GLU A 789 -24.92 -7.43 -0.02
N ARG A 790 -24.95 -8.15 -1.15
CA ARG A 790 -23.78 -8.73 -1.81
C ARG A 790 -23.82 -8.38 -3.29
N ASP A 791 -22.66 -8.41 -3.94
CA ASP A 791 -22.53 -8.13 -5.37
C ASP A 791 -23.19 -6.78 -5.74
N SER A 792 -23.03 -5.79 -4.85
CA SER A 792 -23.80 -4.54 -4.83
C SER A 792 -22.95 -3.38 -4.33
N LEU A 793 -23.21 -2.18 -4.86
CA LEU A 793 -22.56 -0.93 -4.48
C LEU A 793 -23.62 0.12 -4.13
N LEU A 794 -23.58 0.64 -2.90
CA LEU A 794 -24.44 1.71 -2.41
C LEU A 794 -23.76 3.06 -2.65
N LYS A 795 -24.46 3.98 -3.32
CA LYS A 795 -23.99 5.35 -3.55
C LYS A 795 -24.97 6.39 -3.02
N LEU A 796 -24.45 7.54 -2.58
CA LEU A 796 -25.23 8.73 -2.26
C LEU A 796 -25.05 9.79 -3.35
N ALA A 797 -26.13 10.13 -4.04
CA ALA A 797 -26.14 11.02 -5.20
C ALA A 797 -26.65 12.44 -4.86
N TRP A 798 -25.92 13.42 -5.39
CA TRP A 798 -26.19 14.85 -5.30
C TRP A 798 -26.20 15.47 -6.70
N PRO A 799 -27.38 15.61 -7.33
CA PRO A 799 -27.58 16.51 -8.46
C PRO A 799 -27.23 17.95 -8.05
N VAL A 800 -26.34 18.59 -8.79
CA VAL A 800 -25.93 19.99 -8.59
C VAL A 800 -26.07 20.77 -9.89
N ASP A 801 -26.77 21.90 -9.82
CA ASP A 801 -27.08 22.74 -10.98
C ASP A 801 -25.91 23.65 -11.34
N VAL A 802 -24.77 23.03 -11.67
CA VAL A 802 -23.51 23.71 -12.02
C VAL A 802 -23.06 23.27 -13.42
N HIS A 803 -22.83 24.26 -14.30
CA HIS A 803 -22.28 24.06 -15.63
C HIS A 803 -20.75 24.14 -15.60
N THR A 804 -20.12 22.98 -15.46
CA THR A 804 -18.66 22.86 -15.46
C THR A 804 -18.20 21.70 -16.33
N ASP A 805 -16.97 21.81 -16.86
CA ASP A 805 -16.23 20.73 -17.51
C ASP A 805 -15.27 20.01 -16.54
N HIS A 806 -15.05 20.56 -15.34
CA HIS A 806 -14.17 19.98 -14.31
C HIS A 806 -14.75 20.07 -12.89
N ALA A 807 -14.24 19.24 -11.99
CA ALA A 807 -14.45 19.33 -10.55
C ALA A 807 -13.12 19.23 -9.80
N ASP A 808 -13.04 19.86 -8.64
CA ASP A 808 -11.86 19.84 -7.78
C ASP A 808 -12.03 18.82 -6.67
N TYR A 809 -10.98 18.03 -6.42
CA TYR A 809 -10.98 16.95 -5.44
C TYR A 809 -9.78 17.11 -4.53
N GLU A 810 -10.03 17.06 -3.22
CA GLU A 810 -8.92 17.08 -2.27
C GLU A 810 -8.05 15.83 -2.40
N ILE A 811 -6.73 16.07 -2.40
CA ILE A 811 -5.69 15.05 -2.25
C ILE A 811 -4.72 15.50 -1.14
N GLU A 812 -3.63 14.77 -0.93
CA GLU A 812 -2.61 15.06 0.08
C GLU A 812 -2.10 16.51 -0.06
N MET A 813 -2.38 17.35 0.96
CA MET A 813 -1.91 18.74 1.06
C MET A 813 -2.18 19.59 -0.21
N GLY A 814 -3.34 19.39 -0.85
CA GLY A 814 -3.74 20.16 -2.02
C GLY A 814 -5.03 19.66 -2.66
N HIS A 815 -5.25 19.99 -3.92
CA HIS A 815 -6.35 19.43 -4.70
C HIS A 815 -5.95 19.24 -6.16
N ILE A 816 -6.65 18.34 -6.84
CA ILE A 816 -6.49 18.09 -8.26
C ILE A 816 -7.83 18.30 -8.98
N THR A 817 -7.75 18.85 -10.18
CA THR A 817 -8.89 19.10 -11.05
C THR A 817 -9.07 17.94 -12.02
N ARG A 818 -10.27 17.33 -12.05
CA ARG A 818 -10.58 16.20 -12.96
C ARG A 818 -11.76 16.55 -13.87
N PRO A 819 -11.78 16.07 -15.12
CA PRO A 819 -12.87 16.33 -16.05
C PRO A 819 -14.17 15.66 -15.59
N THR A 820 -15.30 16.32 -15.85
CA THR A 820 -16.66 15.78 -15.61
C THR A 820 -17.29 15.19 -16.88
N HIS A 821 -16.59 15.30 -18.01
CA HIS A 821 -16.96 14.75 -19.32
C HIS A 821 -16.12 13.51 -19.67
N THR A 822 -16.50 12.77 -20.72
CA THR A 822 -15.82 11.55 -21.17
C THR A 822 -15.32 11.66 -22.63
N ASN A 823 -14.47 12.66 -22.93
CA ASN A 823 -14.06 12.97 -24.30
C ASN A 823 -13.02 11.99 -24.85
N THR A 824 -12.08 11.57 -24.01
CA THR A 824 -11.01 10.62 -24.35
C THR A 824 -11.19 9.30 -23.58
N SER A 825 -10.43 8.27 -23.95
CA SER A 825 -10.37 7.01 -23.19
C SER A 825 -9.93 7.26 -21.74
N TRP A 826 -8.88 8.07 -21.54
CA TRP A 826 -8.41 8.51 -20.23
C TRP A 826 -9.50 9.17 -19.37
N ASP A 827 -10.44 9.89 -20.00
CA ASP A 827 -11.58 10.48 -19.28
C ASP A 827 -12.68 9.44 -19.01
N ALA A 828 -12.99 8.61 -20.01
CA ALA A 828 -14.06 7.61 -19.92
C ALA A 828 -13.75 6.51 -18.90
N PHE A 829 -12.47 6.11 -18.75
CA PHE A 829 -12.00 5.11 -17.79
C PHE A 829 -11.57 5.72 -16.45
N ARG A 830 -11.73 7.04 -16.28
CA ARG A 830 -11.66 7.76 -15.00
C ARG A 830 -13.05 7.97 -14.38
N PHE A 831 -13.88 6.93 -14.38
CA PHE A 831 -15.26 7.02 -13.89
C PHE A 831 -15.40 6.88 -12.37
N GLU A 832 -14.40 6.40 -11.66
CA GLU A 832 -14.37 6.32 -10.19
C GLU A 832 -13.00 6.81 -9.72
N VAL A 833 -12.98 7.78 -8.82
CA VAL A 833 -11.76 8.46 -8.37
C VAL A 833 -11.75 8.60 -6.85
N HIS A 834 -10.57 8.73 -6.26
CA HIS A 834 -10.46 9.03 -4.85
C HIS A 834 -10.58 10.54 -4.59
N ALA A 835 -11.14 10.91 -3.44
CA ALA A 835 -11.01 12.24 -2.85
C ALA A 835 -10.84 12.08 -1.34
N HIS A 836 -10.08 12.96 -0.71
CA HIS A 836 -9.93 12.92 0.75
C HIS A 836 -11.21 13.43 1.42
N ARG A 837 -11.25 14.69 1.83
CA ARG A 837 -12.33 15.20 2.68
C ARG A 837 -13.39 15.94 1.91
N TRP A 838 -13.13 16.41 0.68
CA TRP A 838 -14.12 17.18 -0.08
C TRP A 838 -14.03 17.04 -1.60
N VAL A 839 -15.16 17.30 -2.26
CA VAL A 839 -15.32 17.52 -3.70
C VAL A 839 -16.01 18.86 -3.91
N TYR A 840 -15.53 19.66 -4.87
CA TYR A 840 -16.04 20.99 -5.17
C TYR A 840 -16.42 21.10 -6.65
N LEU A 841 -17.66 21.51 -6.91
CA LEU A 841 -18.14 21.81 -8.26
C LEU A 841 -18.48 23.29 -8.33
N SER A 842 -17.93 23.99 -9.30
CA SER A 842 -18.14 25.43 -9.42
C SER A 842 -18.25 25.91 -10.86
N GLU A 843 -18.88 27.07 -11.00
CA GLU A 843 -18.81 27.94 -12.16
C GLU A 843 -18.59 29.38 -11.65
N PRO A 844 -18.20 30.35 -12.50
CA PRO A 844 -17.98 31.72 -12.04
C PRO A 844 -19.19 32.29 -11.28
N GLY A 845 -19.01 32.58 -9.99
CA GLY A 845 -20.02 33.20 -9.12
C GLY A 845 -20.89 32.23 -8.32
N PHE A 846 -20.74 30.91 -8.44
CA PHE A 846 -21.46 29.94 -7.62
C PHE A 846 -20.75 28.59 -7.56
N GLY A 847 -20.74 27.98 -6.37
CA GLY A 847 -20.20 26.63 -6.19
C GLY A 847 -20.98 25.82 -5.15
N VAL A 848 -20.75 24.51 -5.20
CA VAL A 848 -21.26 23.55 -4.23
C VAL A 848 -20.10 22.71 -3.72
N ALA A 849 -19.86 22.78 -2.41
CA ALA A 849 -18.87 21.96 -1.74
C ALA A 849 -19.54 20.79 -1.02
N ILE A 850 -19.00 19.59 -1.20
CA ILE A 850 -19.43 18.38 -0.50
C ILE A 850 -18.25 17.88 0.31
N ALA A 851 -18.33 17.98 1.64
CA ALA A 851 -17.31 17.44 2.53
C ALA A 851 -17.77 16.16 3.23
N ASN A 852 -16.83 15.34 3.71
CA ASN A 852 -17.10 14.02 4.27
C ASN A 852 -16.08 13.61 5.35
N SER A 853 -16.43 12.60 6.13
CA SER A 853 -15.63 12.11 7.27
C SER A 853 -15.01 10.72 7.11
N GLY A 854 -15.24 10.04 5.98
CA GLY A 854 -14.77 8.67 5.79
C GLY A 854 -14.92 8.08 4.37
N THR A 855 -15.55 8.81 3.45
CA THR A 855 -15.76 8.38 2.07
C THR A 855 -14.57 8.78 1.21
N TYR A 856 -13.98 7.83 0.48
CA TYR A 856 -12.90 8.10 -0.47
C TYR A 856 -13.34 7.96 -1.93
N GLY A 857 -14.24 7.03 -2.28
CA GLY A 857 -14.68 6.82 -3.67
C GLY A 857 -15.72 7.84 -4.15
N TRP A 858 -15.47 8.45 -5.31
CA TRP A 858 -16.35 9.44 -5.93
C TRP A 858 -16.52 9.21 -7.43
N ASN A 859 -17.72 9.52 -7.92
CA ASN A 859 -18.03 9.65 -9.34
C ASN A 859 -18.74 10.99 -9.58
N VAL A 860 -18.28 11.78 -10.55
CA VAL A 860 -19.01 12.97 -11.03
C VAL A 860 -19.37 12.77 -12.49
N SER A 861 -20.65 12.92 -12.83
CA SER A 861 -21.12 12.83 -14.22
C SER A 861 -21.91 14.06 -14.64
N ARG A 862 -21.63 14.54 -15.85
CA ARG A 862 -22.26 15.72 -16.46
C ARG A 862 -23.47 15.33 -17.31
N HIS A 863 -24.57 16.09 -17.18
CA HIS A 863 -25.86 15.84 -17.82
C HIS A 863 -26.36 17.06 -18.58
N PRO A 864 -26.99 16.90 -19.77
CA PRO A 864 -27.56 18.00 -20.52
C PRO A 864 -28.86 18.51 -19.88
N LYS A 865 -29.20 19.77 -20.16
CA LYS A 865 -30.55 20.33 -19.95
C LYS A 865 -31.31 20.37 -21.28
N ASP A 866 -32.62 20.14 -21.24
CA ASP A 866 -33.49 20.18 -22.43
C ASP A 866 -33.51 21.56 -23.12
N ASN A 867 -33.30 22.63 -22.36
CA ASN A 867 -33.28 24.01 -22.84
C ASN A 867 -31.86 24.52 -23.20
N GLY A 868 -30.86 23.64 -23.18
CA GLY A 868 -29.44 24.00 -23.36
C GLY A 868 -28.74 24.30 -22.03
N GLY A 869 -27.42 24.06 -22.00
CA GLY A 869 -26.62 24.05 -20.78
C GLY A 869 -26.51 22.66 -20.16
N THR A 870 -25.86 22.56 -19.00
CA THR A 870 -25.64 21.28 -18.29
C THR A 870 -25.72 21.46 -16.79
N TRP A 871 -25.80 20.33 -16.10
CA TRP A 871 -25.69 20.17 -14.65
C TRP A 871 -24.88 18.90 -14.37
N SER A 872 -24.52 18.65 -13.11
CA SER A 872 -23.69 17.50 -12.75
C SER A 872 -24.32 16.68 -11.62
N VAL A 873 -24.00 15.39 -11.53
CA VAL A 873 -24.29 14.56 -10.35
C VAL A 873 -22.98 14.18 -9.71
N ALA A 874 -22.77 14.57 -8.46
CA ALA A 874 -21.71 14.05 -7.61
C ALA A 874 -22.23 12.85 -6.81
N ARG A 875 -21.53 11.72 -6.86
CA ARG A 875 -21.87 10.49 -6.14
C ARG A 875 -20.73 10.09 -5.22
N ALA A 876 -21.05 9.93 -3.95
CA ALA A 876 -20.20 9.29 -2.95
C ALA A 876 -20.45 7.77 -2.96
N SER A 877 -19.40 6.97 -3.09
CA SER A 877 -19.47 5.51 -2.98
C SER A 877 -19.39 5.11 -1.50
N LEU A 878 -20.47 4.57 -0.93
CA LEU A 878 -20.59 4.34 0.51
C LEU A 878 -20.14 2.94 0.93
N LEU A 879 -20.77 1.90 0.39
CA LEU A 879 -20.56 0.50 0.78
C LEU A 879 -20.53 -0.41 -0.43
N LYS A 880 -19.67 -1.43 -0.38
CA LYS A 880 -19.49 -2.42 -1.44
C LYS A 880 -19.60 -3.82 -0.85
N GLY A 881 -20.54 -4.62 -1.36
CA GLY A 881 -20.79 -6.00 -0.92
C GLY A 881 -19.87 -7.03 -1.60
N ALA A 882 -18.55 -6.83 -1.50
CA ALA A 882 -17.55 -7.76 -2.04
C ALA A 882 -17.56 -9.12 -1.30
N ARG A 883 -17.13 -10.19 -1.97
CA ARG A 883 -17.13 -11.56 -1.41
C ARG A 883 -15.76 -12.21 -1.32
N PHE A 884 -14.74 -11.59 -1.90
CA PHE A 884 -13.36 -12.03 -1.83
C PHE A 884 -12.45 -10.81 -1.64
N PRO A 885 -11.44 -10.88 -0.76
CA PRO A 885 -10.99 -12.06 0.00
C PRO A 885 -11.73 -12.27 1.32
N ASP A 886 -12.56 -11.31 1.74
CA ASP A 886 -13.44 -11.42 2.89
C ASP A 886 -14.89 -11.70 2.42
N PRO A 887 -15.46 -12.89 2.68
CA PRO A 887 -16.82 -13.24 2.27
C PRO A 887 -17.93 -12.41 2.93
N ARG A 888 -17.59 -11.63 3.96
CA ARG A 888 -18.51 -10.80 4.76
C ARG A 888 -18.02 -9.36 4.85
N ALA A 889 -17.25 -8.91 3.85
CA ALA A 889 -16.78 -7.54 3.77
C ALA A 889 -17.94 -6.55 3.95
N ASP A 890 -17.77 -5.60 4.86
CA ASP A 890 -18.75 -4.56 5.20
C ASP A 890 -20.15 -5.07 5.62
N GLU A 891 -20.32 -6.34 6.02
CA GLU A 891 -21.61 -6.79 6.59
C GLU A 891 -21.81 -6.21 8.00
N GLY A 892 -22.90 -5.47 8.22
CA GLY A 892 -23.26 -4.89 9.52
C GLY A 892 -23.64 -3.41 9.48
N GLU A 893 -23.47 -2.73 10.62
CA GLU A 893 -23.87 -1.33 10.81
C GLU A 893 -22.76 -0.35 10.42
N HIS A 894 -23.12 0.69 9.66
CA HIS A 894 -22.20 1.73 9.19
C HIS A 894 -22.79 3.13 9.33
N ASP A 895 -21.93 4.08 9.72
CA ASP A 895 -22.28 5.49 9.83
C ASP A 895 -21.42 6.35 8.90
N PHE A 896 -22.08 7.14 8.06
CA PHE A 896 -21.46 8.13 7.18
C PHE A 896 -21.89 9.53 7.60
N PHE A 897 -20.96 10.48 7.48
CA PHE A 897 -21.25 11.89 7.67
C PHE A 897 -20.69 12.72 6.51
N HIS A 898 -21.59 13.50 5.91
CA HIS A 898 -21.32 14.44 4.82
C HIS A 898 -21.87 15.82 5.16
N THR A 899 -21.36 16.86 4.51
CA THR A 899 -21.96 18.19 4.51
C THR A 899 -22.13 18.70 3.09
N LEU A 900 -23.23 19.40 2.83
CA LEU A 900 -23.44 20.16 1.59
C LEU A 900 -23.41 21.65 1.90
N HIS A 901 -22.55 22.40 1.23
CA HIS A 901 -22.45 23.87 1.32
C HIS A 901 -22.78 24.46 -0.05
N VAL A 902 -23.85 25.26 -0.13
CA VAL A 902 -24.29 25.93 -1.36
C VAL A 902 -23.83 27.38 -1.39
N GLY A 903 -23.54 27.91 -2.58
CA GLY A 903 -22.91 29.22 -2.70
C GLY A 903 -21.46 29.24 -2.19
N ALA A 904 -20.83 28.06 -2.09
CA ALA A 904 -19.51 27.88 -1.52
C ALA A 904 -18.40 28.34 -2.47
N GLU A 905 -17.32 28.89 -1.90
CA GLU A 905 -16.03 29.04 -2.57
C GLU A 905 -15.11 27.84 -2.28
N LEU A 906 -14.02 27.71 -3.03
CA LEU A 906 -12.98 26.71 -2.76
C LEU A 906 -12.46 26.77 -1.31
N THR A 907 -12.35 27.97 -0.74
CA THR A 907 -11.91 28.14 0.65
C THR A 907 -12.88 27.53 1.66
N ASP A 908 -14.17 27.50 1.34
CA ASP A 908 -15.20 26.86 2.15
C ASP A 908 -15.12 25.34 2.04
N ALA A 909 -14.87 24.79 0.84
CA ALA A 909 -14.67 23.36 0.64
C ALA A 909 -13.53 22.81 1.52
N ILE A 910 -12.39 23.50 1.52
CA ILE A 910 -11.22 23.15 2.35
C ILE A 910 -11.57 23.23 3.84
N ARG A 911 -12.23 24.33 4.27
CA ARG A 911 -12.63 24.53 5.66
C ARG A 911 -13.63 23.46 6.12
N ASP A 912 -14.57 23.07 5.25
CA ASP A 912 -15.57 22.05 5.51
C ASP A 912 -14.97 20.65 5.57
N GLY A 913 -13.98 20.37 4.73
CA GLY A 913 -13.17 19.14 4.81
C GLY A 913 -12.55 18.96 6.20
N TYR A 914 -11.83 19.97 6.69
CA TYR A 914 -11.30 19.96 8.05
C TYR A 914 -12.42 19.85 9.10
N ALA A 915 -13.50 20.64 8.96
CA ALA A 915 -14.57 20.68 9.95
C ALA A 915 -15.35 19.36 10.06
N ALA A 916 -15.43 18.57 8.99
CA ALA A 916 -16.08 17.26 8.98
C ALA A 916 -15.29 16.19 9.76
N ASN A 917 -13.98 16.40 9.98
CA ASN A 917 -13.08 15.42 10.58
C ASN A 917 -12.48 15.86 11.93
N LEU A 918 -12.35 17.16 12.15
CA LEU A 918 -11.86 17.76 13.39
C LEU A 918 -13.04 18.26 14.23
N CYS A 919 -13.52 17.44 15.15
CA CYS A 919 -14.59 17.83 16.06
C CYS A 919 -14.10 18.85 17.10
N VAL A 920 -14.84 19.95 17.27
CA VAL A 920 -14.59 20.88 18.37
C VAL A 920 -14.82 20.20 19.72
N ARG A 921 -13.99 20.53 20.72
CA ARG A 921 -14.08 19.97 22.08
C ARG A 921 -14.38 21.07 23.08
N ARG A 922 -15.13 20.75 24.14
CA ARG A 922 -15.58 21.72 25.15
C ARG A 922 -15.01 21.39 26.52
N HIS A 923 -14.49 22.41 27.21
CA HIS A 923 -13.95 22.32 28.57
C HIS A 923 -14.36 23.54 29.39
N GLN A 924 -14.35 23.42 30.70
CA GLN A 924 -14.44 24.57 31.59
C GLN A 924 -13.03 25.11 31.84
N GLY A 925 -12.84 26.42 31.78
CA GLY A 925 -11.53 27.04 32.03
C GLY A 925 -11.43 28.45 31.50
N SER A 926 -10.24 28.81 31.03
CA SER A 926 -9.91 30.10 30.40
C SER A 926 -9.54 29.92 28.92
N PRO A 927 -9.73 30.96 28.07
CA PRO A 927 -9.31 30.91 26.67
C PRO A 927 -7.83 30.56 26.50
N VAL A 928 -7.51 29.87 25.41
CA VAL A 928 -6.19 29.34 25.08
C VAL A 928 -5.75 29.91 23.74
N GLU A 929 -4.74 30.79 23.76
CA GLU A 929 -4.16 31.33 22.52
C GLU A 929 -3.49 30.22 21.68
N PRO A 930 -3.48 30.32 20.35
CA PRO A 930 -2.75 29.37 19.50
C PRO A 930 -1.24 29.39 19.76
N LEU A 931 -0.56 28.26 19.58
CA LEU A 931 0.91 28.22 19.64
C LEU A 931 1.54 28.89 18.42
N VAL A 932 0.87 28.80 17.27
CA VAL A 932 1.26 29.40 15.99
C VAL A 932 0.01 29.96 15.33
N SER A 933 0.12 31.12 14.69
CA SER A 933 -0.97 31.73 13.91
C SER A 933 -0.44 32.20 12.56
N VAL A 934 -1.15 31.84 11.49
CA VAL A 934 -0.81 32.23 10.12
C VAL A 934 -2.09 32.21 9.28
N GLU A 935 -2.21 33.14 8.34
CA GLU A 935 -3.33 33.21 7.39
C GLU A 935 -2.87 32.92 5.97
N GLY A 936 -3.79 32.43 5.13
CA GLY A 936 -3.53 32.17 3.71
C GLY A 936 -2.78 30.87 3.41
N VAL A 937 -2.37 30.12 4.43
CA VAL A 937 -1.80 28.76 4.35
C VAL A 937 -2.43 27.89 5.44
N ALA A 938 -2.32 26.57 5.31
CA ALA A 938 -2.82 25.63 6.31
C ALA A 938 -1.64 25.01 7.09
N VAL A 939 -1.79 24.93 8.42
CA VAL A 939 -0.84 24.24 9.31
C VAL A 939 -1.25 22.79 9.46
N GLU A 940 -0.52 21.86 8.85
CA GLU A 940 -0.84 20.43 8.85
C GLU A 940 -0.22 19.66 10.02
N ALA A 941 0.87 20.14 10.64
CA ALA A 941 1.41 19.55 11.85
C ALA A 941 2.06 20.59 12.78
N ILE A 942 1.89 20.40 14.09
CA ILE A 942 2.64 21.07 15.16
C ILE A 942 3.08 19.99 16.14
N LYS A 943 4.38 19.71 16.19
CA LYS A 943 4.99 18.66 17.03
C LYS A 943 6.30 19.13 17.64
N LEU A 944 6.86 18.38 18.58
CA LEU A 944 8.27 18.54 18.97
C LEU A 944 9.18 17.73 18.04
N ALA A 945 10.42 18.19 17.84
CA ALA A 945 11.40 17.55 16.96
C ALA A 945 11.75 16.10 17.39
N GLU A 946 11.94 15.22 16.40
CA GLU A 946 12.26 13.80 16.53
C GLU A 946 13.64 13.54 17.17
N ASP A 947 14.52 14.54 17.19
CA ASP A 947 15.84 14.45 17.83
C ASP A 947 15.80 14.69 19.34
N GLY A 948 14.64 15.02 19.90
CA GLY A 948 14.47 15.26 21.33
C GLY A 948 15.04 16.60 21.82
N SER A 949 15.44 17.50 20.93
CA SER A 949 15.88 18.87 21.26
C SER A 949 14.82 19.68 21.99
N GLY A 950 13.54 19.39 21.74
CA GLY A 950 12.40 20.16 22.24
C GLY A 950 12.07 21.39 21.37
N ASP A 951 12.74 21.54 20.23
CA ASP A 951 12.35 22.48 19.19
C ASP A 951 10.96 22.13 18.65
N VAL A 952 10.24 23.14 18.17
CA VAL A 952 8.90 22.96 17.60
C VAL A 952 9.01 22.83 16.09
N ILE A 953 8.40 21.79 15.55
CA ILE A 953 8.28 21.57 14.11
C ILE A 953 6.87 22.00 13.68
N VAL A 954 6.82 22.88 12.69
CA VAL A 954 5.58 23.35 12.08
C VAL A 954 5.59 22.98 10.61
N ARG A 955 4.62 22.16 10.18
CA ARG A 955 4.44 21.81 8.77
C ARG A 955 3.29 22.60 8.20
N LEU A 956 3.54 23.26 7.08
CA LEU A 956 2.64 24.18 6.40
C LEU A 956 2.43 23.72 4.96
N TYR A 957 1.27 24.01 4.40
CA TYR A 957 1.08 23.92 2.96
C TYR A 957 0.14 25.01 2.44
N GLU A 958 0.26 25.33 1.15
CA GLU A 958 -0.63 26.26 0.44
C GLU A 958 -1.82 25.48 -0.17
N PRO A 959 -3.06 25.61 0.33
CA PRO A 959 -4.14 24.72 -0.08
C PRO A 959 -4.94 25.21 -1.30
N TYR A 960 -4.74 26.46 -1.76
CA TYR A 960 -5.62 27.15 -2.70
C TYR A 960 -5.12 27.15 -4.15
N GLY A 961 -3.90 26.68 -4.42
CA GLY A 961 -3.31 26.67 -5.76
C GLY A 961 -2.84 28.05 -6.22
N ARG A 962 -2.40 28.92 -5.29
CA ARG A 962 -1.94 30.29 -5.61
C ARG A 962 -0.67 30.66 -4.85
N HIS A 963 0.05 31.67 -5.35
CA HIS A 963 1.18 32.23 -4.61
C HIS A 963 0.70 33.05 -3.41
N VAL A 964 1.31 32.87 -2.24
CA VAL A 964 0.92 33.54 -0.99
C VAL A 964 2.14 34.17 -0.32
N HIS A 965 2.01 35.43 0.08
CA HIS A 965 2.90 36.09 1.05
C HIS A 965 2.14 36.29 2.36
N THR A 966 2.71 35.86 3.47
CA THR A 966 2.05 35.94 4.77
C THR A 966 3.05 36.12 5.90
N THR A 967 2.56 36.29 7.12
CA THR A 967 3.38 36.38 8.33
C THR A 967 2.89 35.36 9.33
N MET A 968 3.81 34.53 9.83
CA MET A 968 3.55 33.60 10.92
C MET A 968 3.92 34.25 12.24
N SER A 969 3.01 34.22 13.20
CA SER A 969 3.20 34.72 14.58
C SER A 969 3.28 33.55 15.55
N LEU A 970 4.17 33.66 16.54
CA LEU A 970 4.43 32.61 17.53
C LEU A 970 3.87 33.01 18.90
N GLY A 971 3.16 32.08 19.54
CA GLY A 971 2.64 32.20 20.91
C GLY A 971 3.65 31.82 21.99
N PHE A 972 4.95 31.78 21.68
CA PHE A 972 6.04 31.43 22.58
C PHE A 972 7.36 32.08 22.12
N GLU A 973 8.35 32.16 23.02
CA GLU A 973 9.68 32.65 22.68
C GLU A 973 10.47 31.59 21.89
N ALA A 974 10.80 31.91 20.64
CA ALA A 974 11.68 31.11 19.78
C ALA A 974 12.97 31.90 19.46
N THR A 975 14.04 31.17 19.22
CA THR A 975 15.39 31.70 18.96
C THR A 975 15.73 31.74 17.47
N SER A 976 15.05 30.92 16.66
CA SER A 976 15.23 30.85 15.21
C SER A 976 13.99 30.26 14.54
N ALA A 977 13.84 30.51 13.24
CA ALA A 977 12.92 29.80 12.36
C ALA A 977 13.69 29.39 11.11
N VAL A 978 13.87 28.08 10.90
CA VAL A 978 14.71 27.52 9.84
C VAL A 978 13.89 26.55 9.00
N GLU A 979 14.00 26.63 7.67
CA GLU A 979 13.42 25.63 6.78
C GLU A 979 14.19 24.31 6.88
N VAL A 980 13.45 23.23 7.08
CA VAL A 980 13.98 21.86 7.19
C VAL A 980 13.33 20.95 6.17
N ASP A 981 14.02 19.87 5.83
CA ASP A 981 13.46 18.76 5.07
C ASP A 981 12.44 17.95 5.90
N LEU A 982 11.85 16.89 5.34
CA LEU A 982 10.89 16.08 6.09
C LEU A 982 11.52 15.34 7.27
N LEU A 983 12.83 15.10 7.24
CA LEU A 983 13.59 14.43 8.30
C LEU A 983 14.00 15.39 9.42
N GLU A 984 13.61 16.66 9.29
CA GLU A 984 13.85 17.76 10.22
C GLU A 984 15.30 18.28 10.23
N ASP A 985 16.07 17.96 9.17
CA ASP A 985 17.40 18.49 8.92
C ASP A 985 17.30 19.83 8.16
N PRO A 986 18.11 20.86 8.47
CA PRO A 986 18.12 22.13 7.74
C PRO A 986 18.25 21.93 6.22
N LEU A 987 17.48 22.67 5.41
CA LEU A 987 17.64 22.61 3.94
C LEU A 987 18.95 23.25 3.48
N ASP A 988 19.34 24.35 4.12
CA ASP A 988 20.59 25.02 3.80
C ASP A 988 21.81 24.17 4.22
N GLY A 989 22.74 23.96 3.30
CA GLY A 989 23.96 23.17 3.53
C GLY A 989 23.76 21.65 3.67
N ASN A 990 22.55 21.11 3.53
CA ASN A 990 22.30 19.67 3.63
C ASN A 990 22.60 18.94 2.30
N PRO A 991 23.57 18.01 2.27
CA PRO A 991 23.98 17.32 1.04
C PRO A 991 22.93 16.33 0.51
N ARG A 992 21.93 15.96 1.33
CA ARG A 992 20.83 15.07 0.93
C ARG A 992 19.62 15.84 0.38
N ALA A 993 19.53 17.14 0.64
CA ALA A 993 18.39 17.95 0.24
C ALA A 993 18.21 17.92 -1.28
N GLN A 994 17.00 17.59 -1.73
CA GLN A 994 16.61 17.62 -3.14
C GLN A 994 15.81 18.87 -3.51
N VAL A 995 15.60 19.76 -2.54
CA VAL A 995 14.96 21.06 -2.69
C VAL A 995 15.78 22.11 -1.95
N ALA A 996 15.70 23.37 -2.39
CA ALA A 996 16.34 24.50 -1.74
C ALA A 996 15.37 25.23 -0.78
N PRO A 997 15.87 25.88 0.28
CA PRO A 997 15.04 26.77 1.09
C PRO A 997 14.48 27.89 0.20
N SER A 998 13.19 28.19 0.36
CA SER A 998 12.47 29.16 -0.48
C SER A 998 11.29 29.86 0.20
N VAL A 999 10.98 29.48 1.45
CA VAL A 999 9.74 29.85 2.13
C VAL A 999 9.93 30.98 3.13
N VAL A 1000 11.00 30.96 3.93
CA VAL A 1000 11.27 32.00 4.92
C VAL A 1000 11.85 33.22 4.22
N THR A 1001 11.13 34.35 4.29
CA THR A 1001 11.49 35.62 3.63
C THR A 1001 12.06 36.66 4.57
N THR A 1002 11.73 36.58 5.86
CA THR A 1002 12.34 37.41 6.90
C THR A 1002 12.66 36.56 8.10
N ASP A 1003 13.85 36.76 8.67
CA ASP A 1003 14.26 36.11 9.91
C ASP A 1003 13.26 36.35 11.04
N LEU A 1004 13.29 35.47 12.03
CA LEU A 1004 12.46 35.58 13.22
C LEU A 1004 12.81 36.87 14.01
N THR A 1005 11.86 37.80 14.08
CA THR A 1005 11.98 39.05 14.85
C THR A 1005 10.69 39.33 15.61
N ASP A 1006 10.81 39.67 16.89
CA ASP A 1006 9.66 39.99 17.78
C ASP A 1006 8.55 38.92 17.75
N GLY A 1007 8.91 37.63 17.66
CA GLY A 1007 7.97 36.51 17.63
C GLY A 1007 7.26 36.31 16.29
N THR A 1008 7.72 36.94 15.21
CA THR A 1008 7.13 36.85 13.87
C THR A 1008 8.16 36.54 12.79
N THR A 1009 7.75 35.84 11.73
CA THR A 1009 8.57 35.56 10.54
C THR A 1009 7.71 35.64 9.28
N GLY A 1010 8.25 36.24 8.21
CA GLY A 1010 7.58 36.38 6.93
C GLY A 1010 7.75 35.14 6.08
N LEU A 1011 6.66 34.67 5.45
CA LEU A 1011 6.65 33.47 4.63
C LEU A 1011 6.18 33.78 3.20
N SER A 1012 6.70 33.03 2.23
CA SER A 1012 6.27 33.05 0.82
C SER A 1012 6.13 31.63 0.30
N LEU A 1013 4.93 31.21 -0.07
CA LEU A 1013 4.68 29.87 -0.62
C LEU A 1013 4.17 29.97 -2.06
N ARG A 1014 4.69 29.11 -2.94
CA ARG A 1014 4.15 28.90 -4.28
C ARG A 1014 2.88 28.02 -4.22
N PRO A 1015 2.08 27.94 -5.30
CA PRO A 1015 0.90 27.07 -5.36
C PRO A 1015 1.20 25.66 -4.85
N PHE A 1016 0.38 25.15 -3.92
CA PHE A 1016 0.49 23.79 -3.38
C PHE A 1016 1.81 23.42 -2.69
N GLN A 1017 2.67 24.38 -2.38
CA GLN A 1017 3.96 24.11 -1.75
C GLN A 1017 3.78 23.60 -0.34
N VAL A 1018 4.39 22.45 -0.03
CA VAL A 1018 4.58 21.96 1.33
C VAL A 1018 5.92 22.47 1.88
N ALA A 1019 5.92 22.90 3.14
CA ALA A 1019 7.09 23.44 3.82
C ALA A 1019 7.14 23.00 5.28
N THR A 1020 8.33 22.74 5.80
CA THR A 1020 8.53 22.42 7.22
C THR A 1020 9.48 23.43 7.85
N LEU A 1021 9.08 24.01 8.97
CA LEU A 1021 9.87 24.97 9.74
C LEU A 1021 10.25 24.35 11.08
N ARG A 1022 11.52 24.46 11.46
CA ARG A 1022 12.03 24.15 12.79
C ARG A 1022 12.22 25.45 13.56
N LEU A 1023 11.51 25.58 14.67
CA LEU A 1023 11.52 26.73 15.57
C LEU A 1023 12.38 26.41 16.79
N GLY A 1024 13.57 27.03 16.86
CA GLY A 1024 14.55 26.78 17.91
C GLY A 1024 14.10 27.29 19.26
N ARG A 1025 14.27 26.52 20.34
CA ARG A 1025 13.88 26.92 21.71
C ARG A 1025 15.05 26.94 22.68
N THR A 1026 15.07 27.93 23.57
CA THR A 1026 15.88 27.91 24.80
C THR A 1026 15.13 27.11 25.86
N ARG A 1027 15.70 26.00 26.31
CA ARG A 1027 15.16 25.20 27.43
C ARG A 1027 15.45 25.84 28.79
#